data_AF-A0A363UKF9-F1
#
_entry.id   AF-A0A363UKF9-F1
#
_cell.length_a   1.000
_cell.length_b   1.000
_cell.length_c   1.000
_cell.angle_alpha   90.00
_cell.angle_beta   90.00
_cell.angle_gamma   90.00
#
_symmetry.space_group_name_H-M   'P 1'
#
loop_
_entity.id
_entity.type
_entity.pdbx_description
1 polymer ?
#
loop_
_entity_poly.entity_id
_entity_poly.type
_entity_poly.pdbx_seq_one_letter_code
_entity_poly.pdbx_strand_id
1 'polypeptide(L)'
;MRKSFLAGSLPALLLCLSPAVSAFDTSPATAELTASNPRVEFAGGDMLLSNPLGACPGANLAECDRLTLTVDVPAGFTEQFPGSTVEISLESTSDYDFVVREDASGATVTSAVTTSNPETASFLVQDGLTSYTVDFNLYLGVPAGFGGAVELVVREPSGNGDGGGSEVEPGDAYDLVPSVPAQPRVVVAVIDSAINPYHDGYYQQPSTVTKEVLAELGVSPENVVALTRTGDFAADLAADAAFWSAVEPNTPYHFVGTNIIATSYAGAGINPLLPESSKSSHGVGTSSSVLAGNPEAIIYFVESEGALGSEESHRAAFLHPAVDIVSTSYGVSIPGTGFQLPENRAFEHTYESVVGKGKLHFSSAGNNVGFSNLRAGAGPWWSIGVSGIEEDPEAEPGSESDQLLSGILPDFVSDYTQALPYCMNCETEINSSVPGTSFSTPLAAGVTSAVLLEARKRLGHSGGIVDSGEGAMAMVDANGVTMNNWFIRRAMEQAAYIPSGGDFGVVGSLTDPLSTSTPINPLAPWLQIAWGELSAVPAKGVVDSALAHLGFQGEDRVKDLGFCEFQTELLLQRQTYWNDIAPQLPTVTGGELTGQTPEEDPFIYCDSMVPTHPESNDPGGSGQIGSGDNAAPVAVLTGPTVAEINEEVVFTAAESTDADGDSLQYGFDLGDGTVTPPSSDATVLHRYQEAGDYLVTVTVTDPEGSMDTASHSITVTGGETGGNEPGPGSSISASLRVNDQSERVEAQAPATLTFDASDSAYADAEGNAFTYQFVFGDEASSEEYSAPTTEAVVTHEYEAAGTYTAYVIVVDEFGNSAESNEVMIETTILITVGGDNGTVAQLTVDETSGPAPLQVVFDGSQSFTSEGETITEYCFDFDDGEAPQCGTEDTATYVYTRPGSYEPSLMVTASDESTATAKATVSVGGTGSNPGTPSQPAASTGGGSGALGGLLLLPL
;
A
#
# COMPACT_ATOMS: atom_id res chain seq x y z
N MET A 1 52.35 45.46 55.10
CA MET A 1 53.60 45.89 54.42
C MET A 1 54.38 44.66 53.94
N ARG A 2 55.39 44.87 53.09
CA ARG A 2 56.19 43.88 52.35
C ARG A 2 56.75 42.67 53.15
N LYS A 3 56.74 41.52 52.46
CA LYS A 3 57.77 40.45 52.34
C LYS A 3 58.28 39.73 53.60
N SER A 4 58.16 38.39 53.57
CA SER A 4 59.23 37.43 53.96
C SER A 4 59.13 36.12 53.16
N PHE A 5 60.27 35.68 52.61
CA PHE A 5 60.60 34.32 52.12
C PHE A 5 61.81 33.87 52.97
N LEU A 6 62.23 32.61 53.15
CA LEU A 6 62.01 31.26 52.58
C LEU A 6 62.30 30.28 53.77
N ALA A 7 62.03 28.96 53.80
CA ALA A 7 61.54 27.94 52.87
C ALA A 7 60.94 26.76 53.69
N GLY A 8 60.35 25.73 53.05
CA GLY A 8 60.30 24.38 53.65
C GLY A 8 59.13 23.45 53.32
N SER A 9 59.36 22.53 52.36
CA SER A 9 58.76 21.19 52.20
C SER A 9 57.30 20.98 51.68
N LEU A 10 57.21 19.95 50.81
CA LEU A 10 56.07 19.26 50.16
C LEU A 10 55.18 20.04 49.16
N PRO A 11 55.14 19.62 47.87
CA PRO A 11 54.17 20.09 46.89
C PRO A 11 52.93 19.17 46.81
N ALA A 12 51.74 19.73 46.98
CA ALA A 12 50.51 19.16 46.46
C ALA A 12 50.18 19.85 45.13
N LEU A 13 50.70 19.32 44.03
CA LEU A 13 50.40 19.81 42.69
C LEU A 13 49.21 19.04 42.12
N LEU A 14 48.00 19.44 42.53
CA LEU A 14 46.79 18.99 41.84
C LEU A 14 46.68 19.78 40.53
N LEU A 15 47.34 19.27 39.49
CA LEU A 15 47.08 19.68 38.12
C LEU A 15 45.65 19.25 37.79
N CYS A 16 44.76 20.21 37.53
CA CYS A 16 43.56 19.94 36.75
C CYS A 16 44.01 19.60 35.32
N LEU A 17 44.27 18.32 35.08
CA LEU A 17 44.11 17.74 33.77
C LEU A 17 42.60 17.66 33.54
N SER A 18 42.05 18.65 32.84
CA SER A 18 40.83 18.40 32.08
C SER A 18 41.16 17.28 31.10
N PRO A 19 40.43 16.15 31.06
CA PRO A 19 40.45 15.35 29.86
C PRO A 19 39.89 16.25 28.74
N ALA A 20 40.63 16.37 27.64
CA ALA A 20 40.01 16.76 26.39
C ALA A 20 39.19 15.53 25.97
N VAL A 21 37.88 15.61 26.15
CA VAL A 21 36.93 14.69 25.51
C VAL A 21 36.79 15.21 24.09
N SER A 22 37.20 14.41 23.11
CA SER A 22 36.90 14.66 21.70
C SER A 22 35.43 14.31 21.43
N ALA A 23 34.86 14.87 20.37
CA ALA A 23 33.70 14.24 19.74
C ALA A 23 34.03 12.76 19.45
N PHE A 24 33.00 11.92 19.49
CA PHE A 24 33.12 10.55 19.01
C PHE A 24 32.85 10.59 17.50
N ASP A 25 33.70 9.92 16.74
CA ASP A 25 33.50 9.78 15.31
C ASP A 25 32.61 8.56 15.07
N THR A 26 31.73 8.63 14.07
CA THR A 26 31.00 7.46 13.57
C THR A 26 31.96 6.35 13.12
N SER A 27 31.45 5.15 12.89
CA SER A 27 32.16 4.07 12.22
C SER A 27 31.58 3.87 10.82
N PRO A 28 32.25 4.27 9.73
CA PRO A 28 33.55 4.95 9.68
C PRO A 28 33.46 6.44 10.04
N ALA A 29 34.58 7.03 10.47
CA ALA A 29 34.69 8.45 10.85
C ALA A 29 34.60 9.41 9.64
N THR A 30 34.87 8.85 8.46
CA THR A 30 34.99 9.54 7.19
C THR A 30 34.26 8.74 6.12
N ALA A 31 33.32 9.36 5.42
CA ALA A 31 32.69 8.83 4.21
C ALA A 31 33.25 9.58 2.99
N GLU A 32 33.61 8.85 1.94
CA GLU A 32 33.99 9.41 0.64
C GLU A 32 33.02 8.91 -0.42
N LEU A 33 32.09 9.79 -0.84
CA LEU A 33 31.18 9.54 -1.96
C LEU A 33 31.87 9.92 -3.27
N THR A 34 31.83 9.00 -4.24
CA THR A 34 32.30 9.24 -5.60
C THR A 34 31.34 8.59 -6.59
N ALA A 35 31.41 8.93 -7.87
CA ALA A 35 30.60 8.26 -8.90
C ALA A 35 30.85 6.73 -8.99
N SER A 36 31.95 6.22 -8.43
CA SER A 36 32.30 4.79 -8.32
C SER A 36 32.15 4.20 -6.91
N ASN A 37 31.71 5.01 -5.94
CA ASN A 37 31.40 4.61 -4.58
C ASN A 37 30.22 5.49 -4.12
N PRO A 38 29.00 5.24 -4.65
CA PRO A 38 27.90 6.16 -4.49
C PRO A 38 27.28 6.08 -3.10
N ARG A 39 27.48 5.02 -2.32
CA ARG A 39 26.89 4.85 -0.99
C ARG A 39 27.96 4.50 0.04
N VAL A 40 27.85 5.09 1.24
CA VAL A 40 28.66 4.72 2.41
C VAL A 40 27.74 4.62 3.62
N GLU A 41 27.77 3.47 4.30
CA GLU A 41 27.04 3.27 5.55
C GLU A 41 27.88 3.72 6.76
N PHE A 42 27.21 4.21 7.79
CA PHE A 42 27.81 4.66 9.04
C PHE A 42 26.99 4.19 10.24
N ALA A 43 27.65 4.05 11.39
CA ALA A 43 26.99 3.80 12.66
C ALA A 43 27.62 4.62 13.80
N GLY A 44 26.84 4.93 14.84
CA GLY A 44 27.28 5.69 16.03
C GLY A 44 26.46 5.35 17.28
N GLY A 45 26.55 6.17 18.34
CA GLY A 45 25.67 6.09 19.51
C GLY A 45 26.28 5.58 20.83
N ASP A 46 27.60 5.51 20.97
CA ASP A 46 28.31 4.91 22.13
C ASP A 46 28.33 5.80 23.43
N MET A 47 27.16 6.36 23.81
CA MET A 47 26.84 7.09 25.06
C MET A 47 27.40 8.55 25.20
N LEU A 48 26.87 9.49 26.01
CA LEU A 48 25.83 9.52 27.06
C LEU A 48 25.36 11.00 27.33
N LEU A 49 24.19 11.44 26.85
CA LEU A 49 23.30 12.51 27.40
C LEU A 49 22.29 12.98 26.33
N SER A 50 21.02 13.18 26.69
CA SER A 50 20.01 13.76 25.80
C SER A 50 20.06 15.28 25.76
N ASN A 51 19.92 15.88 24.57
CA ASN A 51 19.99 17.33 24.36
C ASN A 51 18.69 17.86 23.72
N PRO A 52 17.63 18.14 24.51
CA PRO A 52 16.28 18.47 24.04
C PRO A 52 16.15 19.94 23.56
N LEU A 53 17.14 20.43 22.81
CA LEU A 53 17.19 21.79 22.25
C LEU A 53 17.49 21.82 20.74
N GLY A 54 17.53 20.66 20.07
CA GLY A 54 17.58 20.54 18.59
C GLY A 54 18.82 21.16 17.91
N ALA A 55 19.89 21.42 18.66
CA ALA A 55 21.14 21.95 18.11
C ALA A 55 22.33 21.68 19.03
N CYS A 56 23.47 21.22 18.48
CA CYS A 56 24.76 21.19 19.19
C CYS A 56 25.18 22.64 19.54
N PRO A 57 25.22 23.05 20.83
CA PRO A 57 25.46 24.44 21.20
C PRO A 57 26.91 24.85 20.90
N GLY A 58 27.07 25.97 20.18
CA GLY A 58 28.34 26.33 19.54
C GLY A 58 29.59 26.32 20.45
N ALA A 59 30.71 25.89 19.84
CA ALA A 59 32.09 25.94 20.34
C ALA A 59 32.48 25.03 21.53
N ASN A 60 31.59 24.22 22.09
CA ASN A 60 31.95 23.10 22.98
C ASN A 60 31.50 21.77 22.37
N LEU A 61 32.35 21.21 21.51
CA LEU A 61 32.13 20.02 20.67
C LEU A 61 32.24 18.69 21.45
N ALA A 62 31.54 18.54 22.58
CA ALA A 62 31.82 17.47 23.55
C ALA A 62 30.75 16.36 23.63
N GLU A 63 29.62 16.47 22.92
CA GLU A 63 28.41 15.68 23.18
C GLU A 63 27.64 15.22 21.90
N CYS A 64 28.18 15.43 20.69
CA CYS A 64 27.55 15.00 19.42
C CYS A 64 28.48 13.99 18.69
N ASP A 65 27.92 12.98 18.02
CA ASP A 65 28.63 12.06 17.13
C ASP A 65 28.86 12.72 15.76
N ARG A 66 29.91 12.33 15.02
CA ARG A 66 30.28 13.01 13.76
C ARG A 66 30.71 12.09 12.64
N LEU A 67 30.21 12.38 11.44
CA LEU A 67 30.73 11.88 10.17
C LEU A 67 31.37 13.02 9.37
N THR A 68 32.60 12.83 8.91
CA THR A 68 33.23 13.71 7.91
C THR A 68 32.89 13.18 6.53
N LEU A 69 32.02 13.86 5.80
CA LEU A 69 31.58 13.46 4.47
C LEU A 69 32.35 14.24 3.40
N THR A 70 32.97 13.54 2.44
CA THR A 70 33.58 14.14 1.26
C THR A 70 32.88 13.61 0.02
N VAL A 71 32.57 14.50 -0.92
CA VAL A 71 31.92 14.16 -2.19
C VAL A 71 32.88 14.58 -3.30
N ASP A 72 33.36 13.64 -4.11
CA ASP A 72 34.23 13.90 -5.27
C ASP A 72 33.56 13.38 -6.55
N VAL A 73 32.91 14.29 -7.27
CA VAL A 73 32.36 14.01 -8.60
C VAL A 73 33.12 14.81 -9.67
N PRO A 74 33.35 14.25 -10.87
CA PRO A 74 34.18 14.91 -11.87
C PRO A 74 33.57 16.24 -12.35
N ALA A 75 34.40 17.17 -12.82
CA ALA A 75 33.89 18.41 -13.43
C ALA A 75 33.07 18.09 -14.70
N GLY A 76 31.88 18.68 -14.80
CA GLY A 76 30.84 18.34 -15.76
C GLY A 76 29.83 17.29 -15.27
N PHE A 77 29.98 16.74 -14.06
CA PHE A 77 29.05 15.72 -13.53
C PHE A 77 27.66 16.29 -13.31
N THR A 78 27.54 17.47 -12.70
CA THR A 78 26.23 18.13 -12.49
C THR A 78 25.63 18.72 -13.77
N GLU A 79 26.44 18.93 -14.82
CA GLU A 79 25.95 19.22 -16.17
C GLU A 79 25.45 17.95 -16.89
N GLN A 80 26.09 16.79 -16.62
CA GLN A 80 25.72 15.49 -17.19
C GLN A 80 24.53 14.84 -16.47
N PHE A 81 24.41 15.00 -15.16
CA PHE A 81 23.42 14.35 -14.29
C PHE A 81 22.66 15.41 -13.46
N PRO A 82 21.91 16.32 -14.11
CA PRO A 82 21.29 17.46 -13.45
C PRO A 82 20.26 17.02 -12.41
N GLY A 83 20.34 17.60 -11.21
CA GLY A 83 19.45 17.26 -10.10
C GLY A 83 19.88 16.05 -9.27
N SER A 84 21.07 15.49 -9.50
CA SER A 84 21.66 14.48 -8.62
C SER A 84 21.80 15.00 -7.18
N THR A 85 21.41 14.16 -6.22
CA THR A 85 21.37 14.49 -4.79
C THR A 85 22.39 13.68 -3.99
N VAL A 86 22.84 14.24 -2.88
CA VAL A 86 23.35 13.46 -1.75
C VAL A 86 22.21 13.34 -0.77
N GLU A 87 21.85 12.12 -0.44
CA GLU A 87 20.78 11.76 0.49
C GLU A 87 21.41 11.14 1.73
N ILE A 88 20.88 11.46 2.89
CA ILE A 88 21.32 10.92 4.17
C ILE A 88 20.09 10.32 4.84
N SER A 89 20.17 9.03 5.17
CA SER A 89 19.20 8.34 6.02
C SER A 89 19.86 7.97 7.34
N LEU A 90 19.08 8.03 8.42
CA LEU A 90 19.46 7.54 9.74
C LEU A 90 18.31 6.71 10.31
N GLU A 91 18.64 5.53 10.80
CA GLU A 91 17.73 4.60 11.46
C GLU A 91 18.20 4.33 12.89
N SER A 92 17.29 4.49 13.84
CA SER A 92 17.55 4.21 15.24
C SER A 92 16.27 3.85 15.99
N THR A 93 16.43 3.12 17.09
CA THR A 93 15.36 2.89 18.08
C THR A 93 15.19 4.06 19.06
N SER A 94 15.99 5.13 18.90
CA SER A 94 15.94 6.37 19.66
C SER A 94 15.98 7.57 18.72
N ASP A 95 15.46 8.71 19.17
CA ASP A 95 15.29 9.90 18.35
C ASP A 95 16.62 10.64 18.14
N TYR A 96 17.20 10.58 16.94
CA TYR A 96 18.54 11.09 16.61
C TYR A 96 18.49 12.09 15.44
N ASP A 97 18.52 13.39 15.77
CA ASP A 97 18.64 14.47 14.79
C ASP A 97 20.01 14.43 14.06
N PHE A 98 20.06 14.97 12.84
CA PHE A 98 21.33 15.33 12.22
C PHE A 98 21.33 16.66 11.45
N VAL A 99 22.49 17.31 11.42
CA VAL A 99 22.70 18.56 10.67
C VAL A 99 23.94 18.45 9.79
N VAL A 100 23.78 18.71 8.49
CA VAL A 100 24.87 18.71 7.50
C VAL A 100 25.37 20.12 7.28
N ARG A 101 26.69 20.33 7.35
CA ARG A 101 27.35 21.62 7.13
C ARG A 101 28.45 21.50 6.08
N GLU A 102 28.52 22.43 5.14
CA GLU A 102 29.65 22.52 4.21
C GLU A 102 30.88 23.12 4.92
N ASP A 103 32.01 22.42 4.90
CA ASP A 103 33.21 22.81 5.66
C ASP A 103 33.84 24.14 5.17
N ALA A 104 33.66 24.46 3.89
CA ALA A 104 34.22 25.64 3.27
C ALA A 104 33.51 26.95 3.67
N SER A 105 32.19 26.91 3.86
CA SER A 105 31.36 28.06 4.22
C SER A 105 30.90 28.06 5.69
N GLY A 106 30.82 26.88 6.32
CA GLY A 106 30.18 26.66 7.61
C GLY A 106 28.65 26.74 7.60
N ALA A 107 28.03 26.88 6.41
CA ALA A 107 26.59 26.93 6.26
C ALA A 107 25.97 25.54 6.45
N THR A 108 24.79 25.47 7.07
CA THR A 108 23.95 24.27 7.02
C THR A 108 23.44 24.10 5.59
N VAL A 109 23.62 22.91 5.00
CA VAL A 109 23.12 22.59 3.65
C VAL A 109 21.83 21.78 3.68
N THR A 110 21.66 20.92 4.69
CA THR A 110 20.41 20.23 4.99
C THR A 110 20.42 19.73 6.45
N SER A 111 19.28 19.28 6.97
CA SER A 111 19.14 18.72 8.32
C SER A 111 17.84 17.96 8.47
N ALA A 112 17.86 16.87 9.23
CA ALA A 112 16.69 16.11 9.66
C ALA A 112 16.56 16.26 11.19
N VAL A 113 15.42 16.78 11.64
CA VAL A 113 15.13 17.20 13.03
C VAL A 113 13.63 17.01 13.26
N THR A 114 13.18 15.76 13.24
CA THR A 114 11.76 15.40 13.40
C THR A 114 11.54 14.73 14.76
N THR A 115 10.54 13.86 14.87
CA THR A 115 10.34 12.97 16.03
C THR A 115 10.01 11.56 15.55
N SER A 116 10.51 11.20 14.37
CA SER A 116 10.14 10.01 13.59
C SER A 116 11.37 9.41 12.94
N ASN A 117 11.51 8.08 13.03
CA ASN A 117 12.53 7.32 12.31
C ASN A 117 11.89 6.64 11.08
N PRO A 118 12.61 6.51 9.95
CA PRO A 118 13.96 7.02 9.69
C PRO A 118 14.02 8.55 9.54
N GLU A 119 15.08 9.15 10.06
CA GLU A 119 15.41 10.55 9.80
C GLU A 119 16.07 10.65 8.42
N THR A 120 15.53 11.48 7.53
CA THR A 120 16.05 11.60 6.15
C THR A 120 16.17 13.05 5.71
N ALA A 121 17.24 13.36 4.97
CA ALA A 121 17.43 14.67 4.34
C ALA A 121 18.36 14.59 3.13
N SER A 122 18.12 15.42 2.12
CA SER A 122 18.96 15.49 0.91
C SER A 122 19.44 16.91 0.59
N PHE A 123 20.46 17.00 -0.27
CA PHE A 123 20.96 18.24 -0.85
C PHE A 123 21.58 18.01 -2.24
N LEU A 124 21.64 19.04 -3.07
CA LEU A 124 22.21 18.94 -4.42
C LEU A 124 23.74 18.74 -4.40
N VAL A 125 24.21 17.86 -5.29
CA VAL A 125 25.63 17.61 -5.55
C VAL A 125 26.30 18.85 -6.17
N GLN A 126 27.61 19.04 -5.91
CA GLN A 126 28.43 20.06 -6.56
C GLN A 126 29.59 19.42 -7.34
N ASP A 127 29.99 20.02 -8.46
CA ASP A 127 31.14 19.58 -9.25
C ASP A 127 32.47 19.68 -8.48
N GLY A 128 33.26 18.61 -8.51
CA GLY A 128 34.57 18.50 -7.87
C GLY A 128 34.50 18.03 -6.42
N LEU A 129 35.61 18.20 -5.72
CA LEU A 129 35.79 17.77 -4.33
C LEU A 129 35.18 18.79 -3.35
N THR A 130 34.06 18.44 -2.71
CA THR A 130 33.48 19.18 -1.59
C THR A 130 33.52 18.35 -0.30
N SER A 131 33.62 19.04 0.84
CA SER A 131 33.67 18.41 2.17
C SER A 131 32.61 19.00 3.07
N TYR A 132 31.98 18.13 3.86
CA TYR A 132 30.88 18.38 4.74
C TYR A 132 31.12 17.71 6.10
N THR A 133 30.60 18.33 7.15
CA THR A 133 30.48 17.74 8.48
C THR A 133 29.01 17.40 8.72
N VAL A 134 28.72 16.13 9.05
CA VAL A 134 27.42 15.71 9.58
C VAL A 134 27.55 15.55 11.09
N ASP A 135 26.78 16.33 11.84
CA ASP A 135 26.70 16.26 13.32
C ASP A 135 25.41 15.55 13.72
N PHE A 136 25.51 14.44 14.47
CA PHE A 136 24.39 13.63 14.98
C PHE A 136 24.14 13.88 16.47
N ASN A 137 22.87 13.99 16.89
CA ASN A 137 22.50 14.38 18.25
C ASN A 137 21.24 13.66 18.75
N LEU A 138 21.31 13.02 19.92
CA LEU A 138 20.17 12.36 20.57
C LEU A 138 19.18 13.42 21.12
N TYR A 139 18.01 13.52 20.49
CA TYR A 139 16.94 14.45 20.87
C TYR A 139 16.26 13.99 22.17
N LEU A 140 15.65 12.81 22.15
CA LEU A 140 14.93 12.18 23.27
C LEU A 140 15.08 10.65 23.24
N GLY A 141 15.74 10.06 24.24
CA GLY A 141 15.84 8.60 24.33
C GLY A 141 16.78 8.08 25.42
N VAL A 142 16.87 6.76 25.51
CA VAL A 142 17.99 6.06 26.18
C VAL A 142 19.05 5.85 25.09
N PRO A 143 20.33 6.20 25.30
CA PRO A 143 21.34 6.03 24.26
C PRO A 143 21.35 4.61 23.68
N ALA A 144 21.09 4.54 22.38
CA ALA A 144 21.08 3.34 21.55
C ALA A 144 21.97 3.59 20.34
N GLY A 145 22.46 2.53 19.70
CA GLY A 145 23.17 2.68 18.43
C GLY A 145 22.24 3.26 17.36
N PHE A 146 22.78 4.09 16.50
CA PHE A 146 22.12 4.47 15.24
C PHE A 146 22.94 3.93 14.06
N GLY A 147 22.24 3.49 13.03
CA GLY A 147 22.80 3.19 11.71
C GLY A 147 22.32 4.22 10.70
N GLY A 148 22.93 4.25 9.52
CA GLY A 148 22.49 5.13 8.45
C GLY A 148 23.36 5.02 7.21
N ALA A 149 22.89 5.63 6.12
CA ALA A 149 23.63 5.69 4.86
C ALA A 149 23.73 7.15 4.38
N VAL A 150 24.86 7.45 3.74
CA VAL A 150 24.98 8.61 2.85
C VAL A 150 25.08 8.09 1.42
N GLU A 151 24.23 8.58 0.52
CA GLU A 151 24.09 8.06 -0.84
C GLU A 151 24.04 9.18 -1.89
N LEU A 152 24.87 9.05 -2.92
CA LEU A 152 24.92 9.87 -4.13
C LEU A 152 23.91 9.30 -5.13
N VAL A 153 22.68 9.82 -5.09
CA VAL A 153 21.62 9.45 -6.02
C VAL A 153 21.86 10.16 -7.35
N VAL A 154 22.46 9.43 -8.28
CA VAL A 154 22.74 9.90 -9.65
C VAL A 154 21.45 9.93 -10.44
N ARG A 155 20.99 11.12 -10.81
CA ARG A 155 19.84 11.27 -11.72
C ARG A 155 20.36 11.33 -13.14
N GLU A 156 20.14 10.26 -13.90
CA GLU A 156 20.38 10.22 -15.34
C GLU A 156 19.77 11.46 -16.01
N PRO A 157 20.48 12.13 -16.94
CA PRO A 157 19.88 13.22 -17.68
C PRO A 157 18.68 12.67 -18.45
N SER A 158 17.54 13.33 -18.33
CA SER A 158 16.51 13.24 -19.36
C SER A 158 17.19 13.49 -20.71
N GLY A 159 17.15 12.49 -21.59
CA GLY A 159 18.13 12.31 -22.67
C GLY A 159 18.39 13.59 -23.45
N ASN A 160 19.57 14.18 -23.26
CA ASN A 160 19.83 15.54 -23.72
C ASN A 160 19.93 15.56 -25.25
N GLY A 161 18.84 16.02 -25.89
CA GLY A 161 18.77 16.20 -27.34
C GLY A 161 19.78 17.24 -27.81
N ASP A 162 20.84 16.76 -28.46
CA ASP A 162 22.00 17.55 -28.88
C ASP A 162 21.62 18.71 -29.82
N GLY A 163 21.47 19.92 -29.26
CA GLY A 163 21.54 21.19 -29.97
C GLY A 163 20.51 21.43 -31.10
N GLY A 164 19.40 20.71 -31.11
CA GLY A 164 18.33 20.88 -32.11
C GLY A 164 17.05 20.20 -31.65
N GLY A 165 15.97 20.98 -31.55
CA GLY A 165 14.66 20.46 -31.16
C GLY A 165 14.22 19.32 -32.06
N SER A 166 14.20 18.12 -31.48
CA SER A 166 13.37 17.02 -31.94
C SER A 166 12.25 16.92 -30.92
N GLU A 167 11.02 17.11 -31.37
CA GLU A 167 9.83 16.77 -30.61
C GLU A 167 9.98 15.30 -30.16
N VAL A 168 9.81 15.01 -28.88
CA VAL A 168 9.59 13.62 -28.42
C VAL A 168 8.24 13.23 -29.03
N GLU A 169 8.24 12.27 -29.95
CA GLU A 169 7.01 11.88 -30.62
C GLU A 169 6.02 11.33 -29.58
N PRO A 170 4.72 11.63 -29.63
CA PRO A 170 3.80 11.34 -28.52
C PRO A 170 3.69 9.86 -28.10
N GLY A 171 4.19 8.91 -28.90
CA GLY A 171 4.27 7.50 -28.51
C GLY A 171 5.46 7.16 -27.61
N ASP A 172 6.56 7.90 -27.67
CA ASP A 172 7.81 7.58 -26.94
C ASP A 172 7.69 7.93 -25.44
N ALA A 173 6.87 8.92 -25.10
CA ALA A 173 6.61 9.33 -23.71
C ALA A 173 5.84 8.27 -22.90
N TYR A 174 5.07 7.40 -23.57
CA TYR A 174 4.37 6.28 -22.93
C TYR A 174 5.34 5.25 -22.33
N ASP A 175 6.54 5.10 -22.88
CA ASP A 175 7.54 4.15 -22.36
C ASP A 175 8.27 4.64 -21.10
N LEU A 176 8.09 5.91 -20.72
CA LEU A 176 8.54 6.46 -19.44
C LEU A 176 7.59 6.13 -18.28
N VAL A 177 6.37 5.65 -18.57
CA VAL A 177 5.37 5.27 -17.56
C VAL A 177 5.62 3.82 -17.14
N PRO A 178 5.76 3.50 -15.84
CA PRO A 178 5.97 2.12 -15.41
C PRO A 178 4.71 1.27 -15.63
N SER A 179 4.91 -0.02 -15.87
CA SER A 179 3.85 -1.04 -15.75
C SER A 179 4.10 -1.76 -14.44
N VAL A 180 3.16 -1.62 -13.50
CA VAL A 180 3.22 -2.29 -12.19
C VAL A 180 1.87 -2.98 -11.97
N PRO A 181 1.66 -4.14 -12.61
CA PRO A 181 0.45 -4.91 -12.39
C PRO A 181 0.24 -5.17 -10.90
N ALA A 182 -1.01 -5.13 -10.47
CA ALA A 182 -1.44 -5.26 -9.07
C ALA A 182 -1.06 -4.12 -8.10
N GLN A 183 -0.48 -3.00 -8.52
CA GLN A 183 -0.18 -1.88 -7.62
C GLN A 183 -1.46 -1.33 -6.92
N PRO A 184 -1.48 -1.20 -5.58
CA PRO A 184 -2.49 -0.44 -4.86
C PRO A 184 -2.46 1.04 -5.26
N ARG A 185 -3.60 1.60 -5.63
CA ARG A 185 -3.70 2.99 -6.12
C ARG A 185 -4.99 3.64 -5.64
N VAL A 186 -5.03 4.97 -5.56
CA VAL A 186 -6.28 5.72 -5.34
C VAL A 186 -6.40 6.86 -6.35
N VAL A 187 -7.55 6.98 -7.01
CA VAL A 187 -7.85 8.04 -7.98
C VAL A 187 -8.85 9.02 -7.37
N VAL A 188 -8.44 10.28 -7.25
CA VAL A 188 -9.28 11.39 -6.79
C VAL A 188 -9.64 12.27 -7.98
N ALA A 189 -10.92 12.33 -8.34
CA ALA A 189 -11.39 13.23 -9.38
C ALA A 189 -11.62 14.64 -8.82
N VAL A 190 -11.00 15.64 -9.45
CA VAL A 190 -11.14 17.06 -9.10
C VAL A 190 -11.83 17.76 -10.26
N ILE A 191 -13.06 18.26 -10.04
CA ILE A 191 -13.80 19.03 -11.05
C ILE A 191 -13.55 20.51 -10.79
N ASP A 192 -12.94 21.19 -11.75
CA ASP A 192 -12.65 22.63 -11.62
C ASP A 192 -12.57 23.29 -13.01
N SER A 193 -11.97 24.47 -13.07
CA SER A 193 -12.06 25.44 -14.17
C SER A 193 -10.81 25.51 -15.04
N ALA A 194 -9.63 25.14 -14.52
CA ALA A 194 -8.37 25.01 -15.25
C ALA A 194 -7.25 24.37 -14.39
N ILE A 195 -6.25 23.78 -15.04
CA ILE A 195 -5.02 23.28 -14.40
C ILE A 195 -3.77 23.82 -15.12
N ASN A 196 -2.63 23.82 -14.43
CA ASN A 196 -1.33 24.21 -14.95
C ASN A 196 -0.29 23.10 -14.70
N PRO A 197 -0.18 22.11 -15.59
CA PRO A 197 0.67 20.92 -15.38
C PRO A 197 2.17 21.18 -15.48
N TYR A 198 2.62 22.41 -15.76
CA TYR A 198 4.04 22.79 -15.67
C TYR A 198 4.53 22.96 -14.23
N HIS A 199 3.61 23.23 -13.28
CA HIS A 199 3.99 23.68 -11.95
C HIS A 199 4.72 22.60 -11.14
N ASP A 200 5.90 22.94 -10.61
CA ASP A 200 6.83 22.09 -9.86
C ASP A 200 6.17 21.34 -8.69
N GLY A 201 5.12 21.93 -8.11
CA GLY A 201 4.27 21.30 -7.09
C GLY A 201 3.72 19.92 -7.48
N TYR A 202 3.56 19.63 -8.78
CA TYR A 202 3.13 18.31 -9.28
C TYR A 202 4.26 17.30 -9.49
N TYR A 203 5.52 17.73 -9.36
CA TYR A 203 6.73 16.95 -9.60
C TYR A 203 7.60 16.78 -8.33
N GLN A 204 7.03 17.06 -7.16
CA GLN A 204 7.76 16.98 -5.88
C GLN A 204 8.12 15.54 -5.48
N GLN A 205 7.42 14.55 -6.04
CA GLN A 205 7.62 13.13 -5.78
C GLN A 205 7.54 12.32 -7.09
N PRO A 206 8.09 11.09 -7.13
CA PRO A 206 7.92 10.18 -8.25
C PRO A 206 6.44 9.94 -8.59
N SER A 207 6.13 9.78 -9.87
CA SER A 207 4.75 9.51 -10.30
C SER A 207 4.32 8.10 -9.90
N THR A 208 3.12 7.97 -9.35
CA THR A 208 2.43 6.70 -9.05
C THR A 208 1.51 6.24 -10.18
N VAL A 209 1.48 6.97 -11.31
CA VAL A 209 0.67 6.61 -12.48
C VAL A 209 1.34 5.47 -13.24
N THR A 210 0.59 4.39 -13.46
CA THR A 210 1.05 3.22 -14.23
C THR A 210 0.33 3.07 -15.57
N LYS A 211 0.88 2.25 -16.46
CA LYS A 211 0.25 1.86 -17.74
C LYS A 211 -1.15 1.26 -17.53
N GLU A 212 -1.38 0.57 -16.41
CA GLU A 212 -2.67 -0.02 -16.03
C GLU A 212 -3.69 1.07 -15.68
N VAL A 213 -3.31 2.07 -14.87
CA VAL A 213 -4.17 3.22 -14.53
C VAL A 213 -4.51 4.06 -15.76
N LEU A 214 -3.53 4.28 -16.66
CA LEU A 214 -3.75 4.97 -17.93
C LEU A 214 -4.78 4.24 -18.80
N ALA A 215 -4.67 2.92 -18.92
CA ALA A 215 -5.65 2.11 -19.65
C ALA A 215 -7.04 2.16 -19.00
N GLU A 216 -7.12 2.16 -17.67
CA GLU A 216 -8.38 2.25 -16.93
C GLU A 216 -9.09 3.60 -17.12
N LEU A 217 -8.33 4.69 -17.16
CA LEU A 217 -8.80 6.06 -17.45
C LEU A 217 -8.92 6.38 -18.95
N GLY A 218 -8.62 5.42 -19.84
CA GLY A 218 -8.76 5.57 -21.28
C GLY A 218 -7.75 6.52 -21.93
N VAL A 219 -6.60 6.76 -21.29
CA VAL A 219 -5.47 7.50 -21.89
C VAL A 219 -4.78 6.60 -22.91
N SER A 220 -4.92 6.94 -24.19
CA SER A 220 -4.15 6.29 -25.27
C SER A 220 -2.66 6.64 -25.16
N PRO A 221 -1.72 5.78 -25.59
CA PRO A 221 -0.29 6.05 -25.53
C PRO A 221 0.12 7.41 -26.11
N GLU A 222 -0.47 7.81 -27.23
CA GLU A 222 -0.26 9.11 -27.90
C GLU A 222 -0.74 10.34 -27.12
N ASN A 223 -1.46 10.15 -26.01
CA ASN A 223 -1.92 11.20 -25.10
C ASN A 223 -1.11 11.22 -23.79
N VAL A 224 0.00 10.48 -23.71
CA VAL A 224 1.03 10.66 -22.68
C VAL A 224 2.03 11.70 -23.16
N VAL A 225 2.26 12.71 -22.32
CA VAL A 225 2.92 13.95 -22.72
C VAL A 225 4.05 14.26 -21.75
N ALA A 226 5.28 14.30 -22.26
CA ALA A 226 6.39 14.94 -21.58
C ALA A 226 6.39 16.44 -21.94
N LEU A 227 6.08 17.30 -20.98
CA LEU A 227 6.14 18.75 -21.18
C LEU A 227 7.58 19.26 -21.13
N THR A 228 7.90 20.27 -21.92
CA THR A 228 9.18 20.96 -21.84
C THR A 228 9.25 21.70 -20.50
N ARG A 229 10.33 21.53 -19.72
CA ARG A 229 10.53 22.21 -18.42
C ARG A 229 11.97 22.68 -18.31
N THR A 230 12.22 23.92 -18.71
CA THR A 230 13.53 24.61 -18.62
C THR A 230 13.58 25.64 -17.48
N GLY A 231 12.45 25.89 -16.80
CA GLY A 231 12.32 26.92 -15.76
C GLY A 231 11.99 28.31 -16.33
N ASP A 232 11.52 28.36 -17.58
CA ASP A 232 10.94 29.56 -18.20
C ASP A 232 9.61 29.15 -18.86
N PHE A 233 8.55 29.12 -18.06
CA PHE A 233 7.17 28.89 -18.49
C PHE A 233 6.80 29.51 -19.85
N ALA A 234 7.29 30.71 -20.18
CA ALA A 234 6.96 31.36 -21.45
C ALA A 234 7.72 30.77 -22.65
N ALA A 235 8.92 30.24 -22.44
CA ALA A 235 9.68 29.47 -23.42
C ALA A 235 9.14 28.03 -23.53
N ASP A 236 8.83 27.42 -22.39
CA ASP A 236 8.35 26.04 -22.27
C ASP A 236 6.96 25.86 -22.89
N LEU A 237 6.00 26.73 -22.55
CA LEU A 237 4.68 26.80 -23.22
C LEU A 237 4.78 27.07 -24.73
N ALA A 238 5.83 27.79 -25.18
CA ALA A 238 6.06 28.07 -26.59
C ALA A 238 6.73 26.90 -27.33
N ALA A 239 7.50 26.06 -26.64
CA ALA A 239 8.05 24.82 -27.17
C ALA A 239 6.93 23.79 -27.40
N ASP A 240 6.06 23.61 -26.41
CA ASP A 240 4.96 22.63 -26.45
C ASP A 240 3.73 23.12 -27.25
N ALA A 241 3.82 24.26 -27.94
CA ALA A 241 2.70 24.89 -28.64
C ALA A 241 2.05 24.00 -29.72
N ALA A 242 2.80 23.02 -30.26
CA ALA A 242 2.27 22.01 -31.18
C ALA A 242 1.28 21.06 -30.47
N PHE A 243 1.66 20.52 -29.31
CA PHE A 243 0.80 19.70 -28.45
C PHE A 243 -0.45 20.49 -28.02
N TRP A 244 -0.28 21.69 -27.47
CA TRP A 244 -1.41 22.52 -27.01
C TRP A 244 -2.40 22.89 -28.13
N SER A 245 -1.93 22.98 -29.37
CA SER A 245 -2.80 23.21 -30.55
C SER A 245 -3.56 21.95 -31.00
N ALA A 246 -3.20 20.78 -30.48
CA ALA A 246 -3.75 19.47 -30.83
C ALA A 246 -4.58 18.82 -29.71
N VAL A 247 -4.60 19.39 -28.48
CA VAL A 247 -5.45 18.90 -27.38
C VAL A 247 -6.93 18.90 -27.78
N GLU A 248 -7.57 17.74 -27.70
CA GLU A 248 -8.99 17.57 -28.03
C GLU A 248 -9.88 17.59 -26.77
N PRO A 249 -11.05 18.27 -26.81
CA PRO A 249 -12.04 18.17 -25.73
C PRO A 249 -12.56 16.73 -25.57
N ASN A 250 -12.87 16.36 -24.33
CA ASN A 250 -13.31 15.03 -23.89
C ASN A 250 -12.28 13.90 -24.06
N THR A 251 -11.02 14.23 -24.35
CA THR A 251 -9.90 13.30 -24.44
C THR A 251 -9.02 13.40 -23.18
N PRO A 252 -8.67 12.29 -22.52
CA PRO A 252 -7.81 12.29 -21.34
C PRO A 252 -6.33 12.30 -21.74
N TYR A 253 -5.53 13.12 -21.06
CA TYR A 253 -4.09 13.29 -21.25
C TYR A 253 -3.35 13.07 -19.93
N HIS A 254 -2.17 12.47 -19.96
CA HIS A 254 -1.29 12.32 -18.81
C HIS A 254 -0.01 13.13 -18.98
N PHE A 255 0.43 13.82 -17.93
CA PHE A 255 1.68 14.59 -17.93
C PHE A 255 2.76 13.80 -17.17
N VAL A 256 3.77 13.31 -17.91
CA VAL A 256 4.82 12.42 -17.39
C VAL A 256 5.56 13.09 -16.24
N GLY A 257 5.80 12.32 -15.17
CA GLY A 257 6.46 12.81 -13.96
C GLY A 257 5.54 13.52 -12.97
N THR A 258 4.23 13.54 -13.22
CA THR A 258 3.20 14.02 -12.29
C THR A 258 2.22 12.91 -11.92
N ASN A 259 1.38 13.15 -10.90
CA ASN A 259 0.20 12.32 -10.63
C ASN A 259 -1.07 12.83 -11.34
N ILE A 260 -0.94 13.63 -12.41
CA ILE A 260 -2.06 14.27 -13.10
C ILE A 260 -2.46 13.51 -14.37
N ILE A 261 -3.74 13.19 -14.46
CA ILE A 261 -4.43 12.80 -15.70
C ILE A 261 -5.59 13.80 -15.88
N ALA A 262 -5.67 14.49 -17.01
CA ALA A 262 -6.60 15.59 -17.21
C ALA A 262 -7.47 15.44 -18.47
N THR A 263 -8.75 15.80 -18.36
CA THR A 263 -9.73 15.85 -19.46
C THR A 263 -10.44 17.19 -19.46
N SER A 264 -10.70 17.77 -20.64
CA SER A 264 -11.43 19.04 -20.75
C SER A 264 -12.82 18.92 -21.36
N TYR A 265 -13.81 19.42 -20.61
CA TYR A 265 -15.19 19.69 -21.02
C TYR A 265 -15.43 21.20 -21.17
N ALA A 266 -14.38 21.98 -21.44
CA ALA A 266 -14.47 23.42 -21.58
C ALA A 266 -15.28 23.85 -22.82
N GLY A 267 -15.96 24.99 -22.70
CA GLY A 267 -16.88 25.52 -23.70
C GLY A 267 -16.22 25.94 -25.02
N ALA A 268 -17.04 26.02 -26.07
CA ALA A 268 -16.58 26.37 -27.42
C ALA A 268 -15.90 27.77 -27.46
N GLY A 269 -14.58 27.77 -27.67
CA GLY A 269 -13.75 28.98 -27.71
C GLY A 269 -12.86 29.18 -26.49
N ILE A 270 -12.91 28.27 -25.51
CA ILE A 270 -11.88 28.08 -24.49
C ILE A 270 -10.91 27.01 -25.03
N ASN A 271 -9.60 27.24 -24.90
CA ASN A 271 -8.60 26.25 -25.28
C ASN A 271 -8.59 25.12 -24.24
N PRO A 272 -8.79 23.84 -24.59
CA PRO A 272 -8.85 22.75 -23.62
C PRO A 272 -7.49 22.54 -22.94
N LEU A 273 -7.48 22.42 -21.61
CA LEU A 273 -6.33 22.20 -20.72
C LEU A 273 -5.17 23.23 -20.76
N LEU A 274 -5.05 24.04 -21.81
CA LEU A 274 -4.00 25.03 -21.99
C LEU A 274 -3.89 25.96 -20.77
N PRO A 275 -2.73 26.03 -20.09
CA PRO A 275 -2.50 27.00 -19.03
C PRO A 275 -2.32 28.41 -19.61
N GLU A 276 -3.37 29.22 -19.51
CA GLU A 276 -3.38 30.61 -19.96
C GLU A 276 -3.94 31.54 -18.87
N SER A 277 -3.40 32.77 -18.79
CA SER A 277 -3.74 33.74 -17.74
C SER A 277 -5.17 34.30 -17.82
N SER A 278 -5.95 33.93 -18.84
CA SER A 278 -7.39 34.15 -18.95
C SER A 278 -8.22 33.21 -18.08
N LYS A 279 -7.64 32.05 -17.70
CA LYS A 279 -8.29 31.03 -16.86
C LYS A 279 -8.03 31.27 -15.37
N SER A 280 -8.79 30.57 -14.54
CA SER A 280 -8.70 30.64 -13.08
C SER A 280 -7.66 29.66 -12.54
N SER A 281 -6.74 30.12 -11.69
CA SER A 281 -5.80 29.23 -10.98
C SER A 281 -6.43 28.40 -9.86
N HIS A 282 -7.75 28.52 -9.65
CA HIS A 282 -8.48 27.79 -8.61
C HIS A 282 -8.25 26.28 -8.70
N GLY A 283 -8.37 25.69 -9.90
CA GLY A 283 -8.15 24.26 -10.11
C GLY A 283 -6.72 23.79 -9.82
N VAL A 284 -5.72 24.67 -10.00
CA VAL A 284 -4.32 24.38 -9.63
C VAL A 284 -4.20 24.23 -8.11
N GLY A 285 -4.84 25.14 -7.36
CA GLY A 285 -4.91 25.05 -5.91
C GLY A 285 -5.68 23.81 -5.44
N THR A 286 -6.86 23.53 -6.02
CA THR A 286 -7.71 22.42 -5.55
C THR A 286 -7.11 21.05 -5.82
N SER A 287 -6.42 20.80 -6.94
CA SER A 287 -5.66 19.55 -7.14
C SER A 287 -4.41 19.49 -6.26
N SER A 288 -3.72 20.60 -6.02
CA SER A 288 -2.57 20.64 -5.12
C SER A 288 -2.96 20.35 -3.67
N SER A 289 -4.12 20.81 -3.20
CA SER A 289 -4.67 20.48 -1.87
C SER A 289 -4.93 18.98 -1.69
N VAL A 290 -5.34 18.25 -2.74
CA VAL A 290 -5.46 16.78 -2.63
C VAL A 290 -4.08 16.17 -2.39
N LEU A 291 -3.08 16.59 -3.16
CA LEU A 291 -1.70 16.10 -3.04
C LEU A 291 -1.04 16.50 -1.71
N ALA A 292 -1.45 17.62 -1.09
CA ALA A 292 -1.03 17.98 0.26
C ALA A 292 -1.58 17.03 1.33
N GLY A 293 -2.75 16.42 1.10
CA GLY A 293 -3.32 15.39 1.97
C GLY A 293 -2.88 13.96 1.65
N ASN A 294 -2.52 13.68 0.39
CA ASN A 294 -1.92 12.43 -0.06
C ASN A 294 -1.09 12.65 -1.33
N PRO A 295 0.25 12.72 -1.23
CA PRO A 295 1.13 12.93 -2.38
C PRO A 295 1.07 11.80 -3.43
N GLU A 296 0.75 10.57 -3.02
CA GLU A 296 0.63 9.41 -3.91
C GLU A 296 -0.71 9.34 -4.67
N ALA A 297 -1.67 10.23 -4.35
CA ALA A 297 -2.99 10.22 -4.97
C ALA A 297 -2.93 10.58 -6.46
N ILE A 298 -3.56 9.76 -7.31
CA ILE A 298 -3.67 10.03 -8.74
C ILE A 298 -4.84 10.98 -8.96
N ILE A 299 -4.56 12.17 -9.49
CA ILE A 299 -5.57 13.20 -9.72
C ILE A 299 -6.16 13.02 -11.12
N TYR A 300 -7.46 12.70 -11.18
CA TYR A 300 -8.22 12.82 -12.41
C TYR A 300 -8.84 14.22 -12.51
N PHE A 301 -8.14 15.15 -13.15
CA PHE A 301 -8.57 16.54 -13.27
C PHE A 301 -9.58 16.71 -14.40
N VAL A 302 -10.77 17.18 -14.06
CA VAL A 302 -11.85 17.42 -15.02
C VAL A 302 -12.06 18.92 -15.17
N GLU A 303 -11.46 19.50 -16.21
CA GLU A 303 -11.67 20.90 -16.59
C GLU A 303 -13.09 21.07 -17.12
N SER A 304 -13.83 22.05 -16.60
CA SER A 304 -15.26 22.25 -16.87
C SER A 304 -15.60 23.70 -17.18
N GLU A 305 -16.65 23.94 -17.98
CA GLU A 305 -17.13 25.30 -18.24
C GLU A 305 -18.00 25.82 -17.08
N GLY A 306 -17.56 26.93 -16.48
CA GLY A 306 -18.34 27.67 -15.49
C GLY A 306 -18.13 27.22 -14.05
N ALA A 307 -18.78 27.92 -13.12
CA ALA A 307 -18.46 27.84 -11.69
C ALA A 307 -19.09 26.66 -10.94
N LEU A 308 -19.72 25.70 -11.64
CA LEU A 308 -20.50 24.59 -11.04
C LEU A 308 -20.35 23.25 -11.79
N GLY A 309 -19.45 23.16 -12.78
CA GLY A 309 -19.40 22.04 -13.72
C GLY A 309 -20.55 22.00 -14.74
N SER A 310 -20.47 21.05 -15.67
CA SER A 310 -21.53 20.65 -16.61
C SER A 310 -21.97 19.20 -16.38
N GLU A 311 -23.08 18.77 -17.00
CA GLU A 311 -23.55 17.38 -17.00
C GLU A 311 -22.44 16.42 -17.46
N GLU A 312 -21.71 16.80 -18.52
CA GLU A 312 -20.63 15.99 -19.08
C GLU A 312 -19.43 15.89 -18.13
N SER A 313 -19.03 16.98 -17.45
CA SER A 313 -17.94 16.94 -16.48
C SER A 313 -18.32 16.16 -15.22
N HIS A 314 -19.56 16.31 -14.73
CA HIS A 314 -20.08 15.50 -13.63
C HIS A 314 -20.10 14.02 -14.01
N ARG A 315 -20.62 13.67 -15.19
CA ARG A 315 -20.63 12.30 -15.71
C ARG A 315 -19.22 11.71 -15.82
N ALA A 316 -18.24 12.52 -16.24
CA ALA A 316 -16.85 12.11 -16.36
C ALA A 316 -16.18 11.83 -15.01
N ALA A 317 -16.48 12.58 -13.95
CA ALA A 317 -15.92 12.33 -12.63
C ALA A 317 -16.70 11.24 -11.85
N PHE A 318 -18.02 11.40 -11.73
CA PHE A 318 -18.88 10.59 -10.86
C PHE A 318 -19.15 9.17 -11.39
N LEU A 319 -19.25 8.98 -12.71
CA LEU A 319 -19.59 7.66 -13.27
C LEU A 319 -18.39 6.86 -13.79
N HIS A 320 -17.20 7.45 -13.85
CA HIS A 320 -16.02 6.78 -14.37
C HIS A 320 -15.58 5.64 -13.42
N PRO A 321 -15.36 4.41 -13.92
CA PRO A 321 -15.07 3.26 -13.06
C PRO A 321 -13.85 3.51 -12.16
N ALA A 322 -12.74 4.00 -12.75
CA ALA A 322 -11.48 4.19 -12.04
C ALA A 322 -11.52 5.14 -10.83
N VAL A 323 -12.42 6.11 -10.79
CA VAL A 323 -12.42 7.16 -9.74
C VAL A 323 -12.88 6.57 -8.40
N ASP A 324 -12.09 6.68 -7.33
CA ASP A 324 -12.53 6.23 -5.99
C ASP A 324 -13.27 7.35 -5.23
N ILE A 325 -12.76 8.58 -5.35
CA ILE A 325 -13.21 9.76 -4.61
C ILE A 325 -13.44 10.91 -5.59
N VAL A 326 -14.53 11.67 -5.42
CA VAL A 326 -14.80 12.90 -6.19
C VAL A 326 -14.79 14.10 -5.25
N SER A 327 -14.10 15.18 -5.64
CA SER A 327 -14.07 16.46 -4.91
C SER A 327 -14.71 17.58 -5.74
N THR A 328 -15.68 18.28 -5.17
CA THR A 328 -16.34 19.45 -5.79
C THR A 328 -16.20 20.71 -4.93
N SER A 329 -15.24 21.56 -5.30
CA SER A 329 -14.85 22.79 -4.59
C SER A 329 -15.69 24.02 -4.94
N TYR A 330 -16.99 23.83 -5.21
CA TYR A 330 -17.89 24.91 -5.63
C TYR A 330 -19.33 24.73 -5.12
N GLY A 331 -20.17 25.74 -5.36
CA GLY A 331 -21.62 25.68 -5.11
C GLY A 331 -22.29 27.06 -5.15
N VAL A 332 -23.61 27.09 -5.08
CA VAL A 332 -24.39 28.32 -5.33
C VAL A 332 -24.39 29.27 -4.12
N SER A 333 -24.44 30.57 -4.39
CA SER A 333 -24.70 31.64 -3.42
C SER A 333 -25.45 32.82 -4.09
N ILE A 334 -26.11 33.67 -3.30
CA ILE A 334 -26.79 34.87 -3.81
C ILE A 334 -25.73 35.89 -4.30
N PRO A 335 -25.77 36.32 -5.57
CA PRO A 335 -24.82 37.29 -6.10
C PRO A 335 -24.80 38.59 -5.30
N GLY A 336 -23.61 38.98 -4.83
CA GLY A 336 -23.39 40.23 -4.10
C GLY A 336 -23.78 40.22 -2.62
N THR A 337 -24.26 39.10 -2.07
CA THR A 337 -24.42 38.94 -0.60
C THR A 337 -23.68 37.74 -0.02
N GLY A 338 -23.25 36.77 -0.83
CA GLY A 338 -22.58 35.54 -0.37
C GLY A 338 -23.49 34.58 0.41
N PHE A 339 -24.73 34.97 0.69
CA PHE A 339 -25.69 34.17 1.43
C PHE A 339 -26.06 32.91 0.65
N GLN A 340 -25.97 31.76 1.30
CA GLN A 340 -26.31 30.46 0.71
C GLN A 340 -27.83 30.29 0.71
N LEU A 341 -28.40 29.86 -0.41
CA LEU A 341 -29.81 29.47 -0.48
C LEU A 341 -29.95 27.97 -0.20
N PRO A 342 -31.06 27.52 0.40
CA PRO A 342 -31.42 26.11 0.36
C PRO A 342 -31.61 25.66 -1.09
N GLU A 343 -30.86 24.63 -1.48
CA GLU A 343 -30.90 24.02 -2.80
C GLU A 343 -31.72 22.73 -2.75
N ASN A 344 -32.52 22.48 -3.79
CA ASN A 344 -33.49 21.39 -3.81
C ASN A 344 -33.17 20.29 -4.84
N ARG A 345 -31.96 20.30 -5.38
CA ARG A 345 -31.43 19.35 -6.36
C ARG A 345 -29.97 19.11 -6.02
N ALA A 346 -29.52 17.88 -6.15
CA ALA A 346 -28.11 17.55 -5.95
C ALA A 346 -27.31 17.85 -7.22
N PHE A 347 -25.98 17.90 -7.12
CA PHE A 347 -25.16 17.79 -8.34
C PHE A 347 -25.41 16.44 -9.03
N GLU A 348 -25.30 16.46 -10.35
CA GLU A 348 -25.72 15.38 -11.23
C GLU A 348 -24.81 14.16 -11.02
N HIS A 349 -25.38 12.96 -11.10
CA HIS A 349 -24.71 11.67 -10.86
C HIS A 349 -24.16 11.41 -9.46
N THR A 350 -24.20 12.37 -8.52
CA THR A 350 -23.67 12.19 -7.14
C THR A 350 -24.29 10.99 -6.41
N TYR A 351 -25.61 10.80 -6.51
CA TYR A 351 -26.30 9.69 -5.87
C TYR A 351 -25.91 8.34 -6.49
N GLU A 352 -25.90 8.25 -7.83
CA GLU A 352 -25.47 7.01 -8.53
C GLU A 352 -24.02 6.67 -8.19
N SER A 353 -23.14 7.67 -8.14
CA SER A 353 -21.74 7.53 -7.75
C SER A 353 -21.56 6.97 -6.34
N VAL A 354 -22.15 7.60 -5.32
CA VAL A 354 -21.92 7.21 -3.94
C VAL A 354 -22.69 5.94 -3.58
N VAL A 355 -23.99 5.90 -3.85
CA VAL A 355 -24.87 4.81 -3.41
C VAL A 355 -24.81 3.63 -4.38
N GLY A 356 -24.67 3.88 -5.68
CA GLY A 356 -24.68 2.84 -6.72
C GLY A 356 -23.31 2.40 -7.25
N LYS A 357 -22.21 3.14 -6.97
CA LYS A 357 -20.85 2.80 -7.40
C LYS A 357 -19.83 2.77 -6.26
N GLY A 358 -20.26 2.89 -5.00
CA GLY A 358 -19.39 2.79 -3.82
C GLY A 358 -18.29 3.86 -3.74
N LYS A 359 -18.46 5.02 -4.39
CA LYS A 359 -17.48 6.12 -4.38
C LYS A 359 -17.69 7.01 -3.15
N LEU A 360 -16.70 7.82 -2.79
CA LEU A 360 -16.87 8.93 -1.84
C LEU A 360 -17.02 10.26 -2.59
N HIS A 361 -17.88 11.16 -2.08
CA HIS A 361 -18.04 12.51 -2.61
C HIS A 361 -17.81 13.54 -1.52
N PHE A 362 -16.79 14.37 -1.69
CA PHE A 362 -16.47 15.52 -0.85
C PHE A 362 -16.92 16.80 -1.54
N SER A 363 -17.59 17.70 -0.81
CA SER A 363 -18.05 18.98 -1.35
C SER A 363 -17.86 20.13 -0.37
N SER A 364 -17.58 21.31 -0.91
CA SER A 364 -17.48 22.54 -0.14
C SER A 364 -18.75 22.83 0.67
N ALA A 365 -18.61 23.07 1.97
CA ALA A 365 -19.65 23.66 2.81
C ALA A 365 -19.85 25.16 2.49
N GLY A 366 -18.82 25.82 1.94
CA GLY A 366 -18.87 27.16 1.39
C GLY A 366 -18.47 28.26 2.39
N ASN A 367 -17.78 29.28 1.88
CA ASN A 367 -17.00 30.28 2.65
C ASN A 367 -17.83 31.30 3.48
N ASN A 368 -19.10 31.05 3.77
CA ASN A 368 -19.97 31.95 4.52
C ASN A 368 -20.79 31.19 5.56
N VAL A 369 -21.33 31.91 6.55
CA VAL A 369 -22.25 31.37 7.56
C VAL A 369 -23.61 30.99 6.95
N GLY A 370 -23.69 29.78 6.40
CA GLY A 370 -24.90 29.19 5.82
C GLY A 370 -25.00 27.69 6.09
N PHE A 371 -26.21 27.15 5.89
CA PHE A 371 -26.57 25.78 6.23
C PHE A 371 -26.03 24.79 5.19
N SER A 372 -24.89 24.17 5.50
CA SER A 372 -24.16 23.24 4.62
C SER A 372 -25.02 22.05 4.22
N ASN A 373 -25.80 21.53 5.18
CA ASN A 373 -26.74 20.43 5.02
C ASN A 373 -27.89 20.69 4.01
N LEU A 374 -28.04 21.92 3.50
CA LEU A 374 -29.03 22.31 2.49
C LEU A 374 -28.42 22.70 1.13
N ARG A 375 -27.11 22.50 0.90
CA ARG A 375 -26.44 22.82 -0.38
C ARG A 375 -26.49 21.65 -1.37
N ALA A 376 -26.43 21.91 -2.67
CA ALA A 376 -26.54 20.87 -3.72
C ALA A 376 -25.41 19.83 -3.69
N GLY A 377 -24.19 20.25 -3.31
CA GLY A 377 -23.03 19.37 -3.19
C GLY A 377 -22.87 18.79 -1.79
N ALA A 378 -22.74 19.64 -0.76
CA ALA A 378 -22.46 19.24 0.62
C ALA A 378 -23.68 18.82 1.45
N GLY A 379 -24.89 19.05 0.94
CA GLY A 379 -26.15 18.81 1.66
C GLY A 379 -26.70 17.40 1.59
N PRO A 380 -26.73 16.71 0.43
CA PRO A 380 -27.29 15.36 0.33
C PRO A 380 -26.66 14.40 1.33
N TRP A 381 -27.47 13.55 1.96
CA TRP A 381 -27.01 12.68 3.06
C TRP A 381 -25.90 11.70 2.65
N TRP A 382 -25.82 11.34 1.37
CA TRP A 382 -24.75 10.52 0.79
C TRP A 382 -23.42 11.28 0.61
N SER A 383 -23.45 12.60 0.52
CA SER A 383 -22.25 13.44 0.34
C SER A 383 -21.60 13.83 1.67
N ILE A 384 -20.32 14.21 1.62
CA ILE A 384 -19.52 14.68 2.74
C ILE A 384 -19.28 16.19 2.57
N GLY A 385 -19.88 16.99 3.45
CA GLY A 385 -19.71 18.45 3.49
C GLY A 385 -18.52 18.87 4.34
N VAL A 386 -17.58 19.64 3.77
CA VAL A 386 -16.37 20.10 4.47
C VAL A 386 -16.33 21.61 4.64
N SER A 387 -16.24 22.05 5.89
CA SER A 387 -16.00 23.44 6.30
C SER A 387 -14.52 23.70 6.60
N GLY A 388 -14.17 24.98 6.78
CA GLY A 388 -12.82 25.43 7.10
C GLY A 388 -12.59 25.72 8.58
N ILE A 389 -11.50 25.20 9.12
CA ILE A 389 -10.84 25.61 10.36
C ILE A 389 -9.47 26.21 10.02
N GLU A 390 -8.94 27.10 10.86
CA GLU A 390 -7.55 27.58 10.73
C GLU A 390 -6.60 26.67 11.54
N GLU A 391 -5.64 26.04 10.86
CA GLU A 391 -4.76 25.01 11.46
C GLU A 391 -3.46 25.55 12.09
N ASP A 392 -2.93 26.71 11.66
CA ASP A 392 -1.58 27.17 12.06
C ASP A 392 -1.51 28.58 12.72
N PRO A 393 -0.89 28.70 13.91
CA PRO A 393 -0.50 29.98 14.52
C PRO A 393 0.98 30.40 14.28
N GLU A 394 1.86 29.53 13.80
CA GLU A 394 3.31 29.82 13.60
C GLU A 394 3.63 30.43 12.24
N ALA A 395 2.91 30.09 11.16
CA ALA A 395 3.05 30.76 9.86
C ALA A 395 2.62 32.24 9.87
N GLU A 396 1.65 32.62 10.71
CA GLU A 396 0.99 33.94 10.68
C GLU A 396 1.01 34.67 12.04
N PRO A 397 1.97 35.58 12.29
CA PRO A 397 2.11 36.31 13.56
C PRO A 397 0.92 37.22 13.92
N GLY A 398 -0.09 36.64 14.56
CA GLY A 398 -1.35 37.30 14.92
C GLY A 398 -2.60 36.43 14.70
N SER A 399 -2.45 35.27 14.06
CA SER A 399 -3.38 34.15 14.18
C SER A 399 -3.39 33.68 15.65
N GLU A 400 -4.59 33.52 16.23
CA GLU A 400 -4.75 32.75 17.47
C GLU A 400 -5.63 31.54 17.10
N SER A 401 -5.11 30.33 17.33
CA SER A 401 -5.52 29.05 16.72
C SER A 401 -7.01 28.67 16.80
N ASP A 402 -7.40 27.67 15.98
CA ASP A 402 -8.64 26.89 16.10
C ASP A 402 -9.94 27.70 16.01
N GLN A 403 -10.04 28.52 14.96
CA GLN A 403 -11.25 29.29 14.66
C GLN A 403 -11.96 28.71 13.43
N LEU A 404 -13.29 28.51 13.54
CA LEU A 404 -14.13 28.16 12.38
C LEU A 404 -14.30 29.36 11.47
N LEU A 405 -13.98 29.23 10.18
CA LEU A 405 -14.01 30.34 9.23
C LEU A 405 -15.22 30.33 8.28
N SER A 406 -15.96 29.22 8.20
CA SER A 406 -16.97 28.98 7.15
C SER A 406 -17.99 27.89 7.54
N GLY A 407 -19.09 27.78 6.76
CA GLY A 407 -20.09 26.69 6.74
C GLY A 407 -20.59 26.12 8.08
N ILE A 408 -21.85 26.32 8.43
CA ILE A 408 -22.43 25.70 9.65
C ILE A 408 -23.07 24.34 9.33
N LEU A 409 -23.01 23.42 10.30
CA LEU A 409 -23.48 22.03 10.18
C LEU A 409 -22.85 21.25 8.99
N PRO A 410 -21.52 21.21 8.85
CA PRO A 410 -20.83 20.30 7.93
C PRO A 410 -20.83 18.86 8.47
N ASP A 411 -20.18 17.93 7.76
CA ASP A 411 -19.78 16.62 8.30
C ASP A 411 -18.41 16.72 8.99
N PHE A 412 -17.48 17.48 8.41
CA PHE A 412 -16.11 17.67 8.89
C PHE A 412 -15.63 19.10 8.72
N VAL A 413 -14.53 19.44 9.39
CA VAL A 413 -13.68 20.60 9.05
C VAL A 413 -12.33 20.13 8.51
N SER A 414 -11.60 21.00 7.83
CA SER A 414 -10.22 20.80 7.39
C SER A 414 -9.56 22.17 7.17
N ASP A 415 -8.25 22.24 6.99
CA ASP A 415 -7.54 23.52 6.92
C ASP A 415 -8.10 24.43 5.81
N TYR A 416 -8.37 25.67 6.17
CA TYR A 416 -8.95 26.69 5.32
C TYR A 416 -7.92 27.52 4.57
N THR A 417 -6.71 27.70 5.11
CA THR A 417 -5.74 28.70 4.62
C THR A 417 -4.40 28.04 4.29
N GLN A 418 -4.31 27.46 3.11
CA GLN A 418 -3.15 26.65 2.70
C GLN A 418 -2.11 27.47 1.91
N ALA A 419 -0.84 27.07 2.00
CA ALA A 419 0.21 27.53 1.10
C ALA A 419 0.24 26.64 -0.16
N LEU A 420 -0.22 27.15 -1.31
CA LEU A 420 -0.46 26.34 -2.51
C LEU A 420 0.07 26.97 -3.81
N PRO A 421 0.41 26.15 -4.81
CA PRO A 421 0.43 26.55 -6.21
C PRO A 421 -0.86 27.29 -6.61
N TYR A 422 -0.77 28.55 -7.04
CA TYR A 422 -1.98 29.35 -7.33
C TYR A 422 -1.82 30.30 -8.52
N CYS A 423 -1.25 29.80 -9.62
CA CYS A 423 -0.98 30.54 -10.85
C CYS A 423 -1.38 29.76 -12.11
N MET A 424 -1.60 30.46 -13.23
CA MET A 424 -1.82 29.86 -14.56
C MET A 424 -0.67 30.11 -15.54
N ASN A 425 0.38 30.81 -15.10
CA ASN A 425 1.44 31.33 -15.98
C ASN A 425 2.81 31.30 -15.31
N CYS A 426 3.04 30.28 -14.48
CA CYS A 426 4.20 30.16 -13.61
C CYS A 426 4.51 28.68 -13.32
N GLU A 427 5.70 28.42 -12.79
CA GLU A 427 6.20 27.06 -12.54
C GLU A 427 6.52 26.79 -11.08
N THR A 428 6.85 27.82 -10.30
CA THR A 428 7.42 27.64 -8.95
C THR A 428 6.67 28.40 -7.85
N GLU A 429 5.82 29.36 -8.24
CA GLU A 429 5.30 30.37 -7.31
C GLU A 429 4.13 29.86 -6.46
N ILE A 430 4.48 29.41 -5.25
CA ILE A 430 3.54 29.16 -4.15
C ILE A 430 2.98 30.48 -3.61
N ASN A 431 1.65 30.57 -3.50
CA ASN A 431 0.99 31.59 -2.70
C ASN A 431 0.87 31.08 -1.26
N SER A 432 1.46 31.78 -0.30
CA SER A 432 1.49 31.36 1.12
C SER A 432 0.14 31.47 1.85
N SER A 433 -0.88 32.08 1.24
CA SER A 433 -2.21 32.21 1.85
C SER A 433 -3.29 32.11 0.77
N VAL A 434 -3.83 30.89 0.62
CA VAL A 434 -4.92 30.55 -0.30
C VAL A 434 -6.14 30.10 0.52
N PRO A 435 -7.04 31.03 0.89
CA PRO A 435 -8.15 30.74 1.81
C PRO A 435 -9.42 30.23 1.11
N GLY A 436 -10.06 29.19 1.65
CA GLY A 436 -11.39 28.74 1.22
C GLY A 436 -11.73 27.28 1.55
N THR A 437 -13.02 27.00 1.75
CA THR A 437 -13.56 25.61 1.76
C THR A 437 -13.30 24.88 0.45
N SER A 438 -13.03 25.63 -0.63
CA SER A 438 -12.51 25.12 -1.90
C SER A 438 -11.21 24.32 -1.75
N PHE A 439 -10.41 24.58 -0.71
CA PHE A 439 -9.11 23.95 -0.44
C PHE A 439 -9.20 22.99 0.75
N SER A 440 -10.03 23.29 1.75
CA SER A 440 -10.37 22.34 2.84
C SER A 440 -11.01 21.05 2.31
N THR A 441 -11.89 21.15 1.31
CA THR A 441 -12.59 20.00 0.72
C THR A 441 -11.64 19.00 0.04
N PRO A 442 -10.77 19.41 -0.91
CA PRO A 442 -9.78 18.52 -1.51
C PRO A 442 -8.71 18.07 -0.52
N LEU A 443 -8.32 18.86 0.49
CA LEU A 443 -7.42 18.40 1.55
C LEU A 443 -8.03 17.22 2.33
N ALA A 444 -9.27 17.35 2.78
CA ALA A 444 -10.01 16.25 3.44
C ALA A 444 -10.17 15.01 2.54
N ALA A 445 -10.42 15.21 1.24
CA ALA A 445 -10.44 14.13 0.26
C ALA A 445 -9.06 13.47 0.09
N GLY A 446 -7.98 14.26 0.13
CA GLY A 446 -6.59 13.81 0.15
C GLY A 446 -6.30 12.92 1.36
N VAL A 447 -6.56 13.42 2.58
CA VAL A 447 -6.39 12.65 3.83
C VAL A 447 -7.17 11.33 3.80
N THR A 448 -8.42 11.35 3.32
CA THR A 448 -9.23 10.13 3.18
C THR A 448 -8.66 9.18 2.11
N SER A 449 -8.07 9.72 1.05
CA SER A 449 -7.38 8.92 0.03
C SER A 449 -6.10 8.28 0.53
N ALA A 450 -5.38 8.91 1.48
CA ALA A 450 -4.21 8.30 2.13
C ALA A 450 -4.64 7.08 2.96
N VAL A 451 -5.70 7.20 3.76
CA VAL A 451 -6.24 6.07 4.55
C VAL A 451 -6.70 4.93 3.64
N LEU A 452 -7.41 5.23 2.54
CA LEU A 452 -7.82 4.20 1.59
C LEU A 452 -6.61 3.54 0.90
N LEU A 453 -5.60 4.32 0.49
CA LEU A 453 -4.40 3.78 -0.14
C LEU A 453 -3.64 2.87 0.82
N GLU A 454 -3.47 3.29 2.07
CA GLU A 454 -2.76 2.52 3.09
C GLU A 454 -3.51 1.25 3.49
N ALA A 455 -4.84 1.31 3.62
CA ALA A 455 -5.67 0.11 3.81
C ALA A 455 -5.55 -0.86 2.62
N ARG A 456 -5.50 -0.35 1.39
CA ARG A 456 -5.27 -1.17 0.19
C ARG A 456 -3.87 -1.79 0.17
N LYS A 457 -2.82 -1.04 0.55
CA LYS A 457 -1.44 -1.52 0.68
C LYS A 457 -1.35 -2.68 1.68
N ARG A 458 -1.85 -2.49 2.90
CA ARG A 458 -1.80 -3.50 3.98
C ARG A 458 -2.57 -4.78 3.68
N LEU A 459 -3.65 -4.70 2.91
CA LEU A 459 -4.49 -5.85 2.55
C LEU A 459 -4.15 -6.45 1.17
N GLY A 460 -3.16 -5.92 0.45
CA GLY A 460 -2.81 -6.39 -0.90
C GLY A 460 -3.88 -6.12 -1.96
N HIS A 461 -4.76 -5.13 -1.74
CA HIS A 461 -5.82 -4.79 -2.68
C HIS A 461 -5.27 -4.02 -3.89
N SER A 462 -5.36 -4.64 -5.07
CA SER A 462 -4.95 -4.04 -6.33
C SER A 462 -6.04 -3.18 -6.98
N GLY A 463 -5.65 -2.07 -7.60
CA GLY A 463 -6.55 -1.25 -8.41
C GLY A 463 -7.57 -0.42 -7.61
N GLY A 464 -8.75 -0.23 -8.20
CA GLY A 464 -9.82 0.65 -7.68
C GLY A 464 -10.95 -0.09 -6.96
N ILE A 465 -12.13 0.54 -6.93
CA ILE A 465 -13.38 -0.07 -6.43
C ILE A 465 -13.77 -1.29 -7.28
N VAL A 466 -14.18 -2.38 -6.62
CA VAL A 466 -14.65 -3.63 -7.24
C VAL A 466 -16.10 -3.95 -6.87
N ASP A 467 -16.77 -4.79 -7.66
CA ASP A 467 -18.06 -5.41 -7.31
C ASP A 467 -17.76 -6.70 -6.55
N SER A 468 -17.98 -6.72 -5.24
CA SER A 468 -17.72 -7.87 -4.37
C SER A 468 -18.86 -8.90 -4.37
N GLY A 469 -19.85 -8.73 -5.26
CA GLY A 469 -20.97 -9.64 -5.45
C GLY A 469 -22.32 -8.99 -5.24
N GLU A 470 -23.33 -9.47 -5.98
CA GLU A 470 -24.73 -8.97 -5.96
C GLU A 470 -24.88 -7.45 -6.23
N GLY A 471 -23.85 -6.76 -6.71
CA GLY A 471 -23.83 -5.30 -6.90
C GLY A 471 -23.40 -4.53 -5.65
N ALA A 472 -22.85 -5.20 -4.63
CA ALA A 472 -22.19 -4.55 -3.51
C ALA A 472 -20.82 -4.02 -3.96
N MET A 473 -20.62 -2.71 -3.87
CA MET A 473 -19.39 -2.06 -4.31
C MET A 473 -18.42 -1.90 -3.13
N ALA A 474 -17.22 -2.45 -3.27
CA ALA A 474 -16.19 -2.46 -2.24
C ALA A 474 -15.02 -1.55 -2.64
N MET A 475 -14.60 -0.67 -1.72
CA MET A 475 -13.38 0.14 -1.89
C MET A 475 -12.11 -0.68 -1.59
N VAL A 476 -12.22 -1.70 -0.75
CA VAL A 476 -11.20 -2.72 -0.48
C VAL A 476 -11.90 -4.08 -0.45
N ASP A 477 -11.35 -5.09 -1.12
CA ASP A 477 -11.84 -6.47 -1.10
C ASP A 477 -10.65 -7.43 -1.31
N ALA A 478 -9.93 -7.70 -0.23
CA ALA A 478 -8.71 -8.52 -0.25
C ALA A 478 -8.46 -9.18 1.12
N ASN A 479 -7.73 -10.30 1.14
CA ASN A 479 -7.42 -11.09 2.34
C ASN A 479 -8.64 -11.42 3.23
N GLY A 480 -9.82 -11.62 2.62
CA GLY A 480 -11.08 -11.89 3.31
C GLY A 480 -11.73 -10.68 4.00
N VAL A 481 -11.18 -9.47 3.78
CA VAL A 481 -11.64 -8.20 4.35
C VAL A 481 -12.26 -7.34 3.25
N THR A 482 -13.56 -7.07 3.37
CA THR A 482 -14.32 -6.25 2.41
C THR A 482 -14.77 -4.95 3.09
N MET A 483 -14.27 -3.81 2.61
CA MET A 483 -14.62 -2.47 3.11
C MET A 483 -15.36 -1.67 2.03
N ASN A 484 -16.57 -1.20 2.33
CA ASN A 484 -17.31 -0.29 1.46
C ASN A 484 -17.07 1.19 1.85
N ASN A 485 -17.55 2.11 1.02
CA ASN A 485 -17.42 3.56 1.26
C ASN A 485 -18.06 4.05 2.55
N TRP A 486 -19.14 3.41 3.02
CA TRP A 486 -19.77 3.77 4.30
C TRP A 486 -18.89 3.43 5.49
N PHE A 487 -18.13 2.34 5.44
CA PHE A 487 -17.15 1.98 6.47
C PHE A 487 -15.90 2.87 6.42
N ILE A 488 -15.38 3.21 5.23
CA ILE A 488 -14.31 4.22 5.09
C ILE A 488 -14.76 5.59 5.64
N ARG A 489 -16.00 6.02 5.33
CA ARG A 489 -16.59 7.23 5.92
C ARG A 489 -16.67 7.12 7.45
N ARG A 490 -17.13 5.99 7.98
CA ARG A 490 -17.26 5.75 9.42
C ARG A 490 -15.91 5.84 10.14
N ALA A 491 -14.85 5.30 9.55
CA ALA A 491 -13.49 5.47 10.04
C ALA A 491 -13.07 6.95 10.10
N MET A 492 -13.40 7.77 9.08
CA MET A 492 -13.15 9.23 9.16
C MET A 492 -13.94 9.88 10.31
N GLU A 493 -15.20 9.49 10.51
CA GLU A 493 -16.07 10.01 11.57
C GLU A 493 -15.55 9.68 12.98
N GLN A 494 -14.82 8.58 13.17
CA GLN A 494 -14.09 8.30 14.42
C GLN A 494 -12.73 8.98 14.46
N ALA A 495 -11.96 8.97 13.39
CA ALA A 495 -10.60 9.46 13.39
C ALA A 495 -10.44 10.99 13.39
N ALA A 496 -11.45 11.75 12.96
CA ALA A 496 -11.35 13.20 12.83
C ALA A 496 -10.90 13.89 14.14
N TYR A 497 -9.95 14.81 14.05
CA TYR A 497 -9.30 15.45 15.19
C TYR A 497 -10.23 16.41 15.94
N ILE A 498 -10.02 16.54 17.25
CA ILE A 498 -10.78 17.42 18.13
C ILE A 498 -9.79 18.41 18.77
N PRO A 499 -9.78 19.69 18.34
CA PRO A 499 -8.94 20.73 18.91
C PRO A 499 -9.11 20.90 20.42
N SER A 500 -8.03 21.26 21.13
CA SER A 500 -7.97 21.12 22.57
C SER A 500 -8.43 22.38 23.33
N GLY A 501 -8.74 22.20 24.62
CA GLY A 501 -9.07 23.30 25.53
C GLY A 501 -7.97 24.35 25.73
N GLY A 502 -6.73 24.09 25.29
CA GLY A 502 -5.56 24.95 25.49
C GLY A 502 -5.32 25.98 24.40
N ASP A 503 -5.83 25.72 23.19
CA ASP A 503 -5.42 26.42 21.96
C ASP A 503 -6.28 27.67 21.67
N PHE A 504 -7.26 27.94 22.55
CA PHE A 504 -8.27 28.98 22.33
C PHE A 504 -7.77 30.43 22.46
N GLY A 505 -7.61 31.05 21.30
CA GLY A 505 -7.45 32.49 21.09
C GLY A 505 -8.66 33.34 21.48
N VAL A 506 -8.76 33.73 22.75
CA VAL A 506 -9.86 34.59 23.23
C VAL A 506 -9.68 36.07 22.82
N VAL A 507 -8.52 36.48 22.31
CA VAL A 507 -8.15 37.90 22.19
C VAL A 507 -8.33 38.44 20.77
N GLY A 508 -8.04 37.64 19.73
CA GLY A 508 -8.16 38.04 18.32
C GLY A 508 -9.60 38.41 17.91
N SER A 509 -10.52 37.44 18.01
CA SER A 509 -11.93 37.52 17.55
C SER A 509 -12.73 38.68 18.16
N LEU A 510 -12.34 39.19 19.34
CA LEU A 510 -13.02 40.32 20.00
C LEU A 510 -12.64 41.70 19.43
N THR A 511 -11.67 41.79 18.51
CA THR A 511 -11.13 43.06 18.03
C THR A 511 -11.42 43.39 16.56
N ASP A 512 -11.78 42.41 15.74
CA ASP A 512 -12.23 42.64 14.35
C ASP A 512 -13.75 42.40 14.20
N PRO A 513 -14.58 43.46 14.04
CA PRO A 513 -16.01 43.30 13.80
C PRO A 513 -16.37 42.79 12.40
N LEU A 514 -15.38 42.44 11.56
CA LEU A 514 -15.55 41.79 10.26
C LEU A 514 -15.01 40.35 10.23
N SER A 515 -14.33 39.86 11.27
CA SER A 515 -13.91 38.46 11.32
C SER A 515 -15.15 37.57 11.42
N THR A 516 -15.37 36.72 10.42
CA THR A 516 -16.40 35.66 10.44
C THR A 516 -16.02 34.48 11.32
N SER A 517 -14.85 34.55 11.95
CA SER A 517 -14.23 33.49 12.70
C SER A 517 -14.89 33.28 14.06
N THR A 518 -15.23 32.03 14.39
CA THR A 518 -15.85 31.68 15.69
C THR A 518 -14.98 30.68 16.45
N PRO A 519 -14.62 30.97 17.73
CA PRO A 519 -13.94 30.01 18.58
C PRO A 519 -14.79 28.77 18.82
N ILE A 520 -14.17 27.60 18.82
CA ILE A 520 -14.87 26.33 19.11
C ILE A 520 -15.25 26.29 20.60
N ASN A 521 -16.42 25.75 20.91
CA ASN A 521 -16.89 25.54 22.27
C ASN A 521 -16.27 24.27 22.87
N PRO A 522 -15.35 24.34 23.85
CA PRO A 522 -14.70 23.15 24.43
C PRO A 522 -15.63 22.22 25.20
N LEU A 523 -16.87 22.63 25.49
CA LEU A 523 -17.87 21.81 26.19
C LEU A 523 -18.87 21.11 25.26
N ALA A 524 -18.89 21.48 23.97
CA ALA A 524 -19.72 20.87 22.95
C ALA A 524 -19.15 21.14 21.53
N PRO A 525 -17.90 20.72 21.23
CA PRO A 525 -17.23 21.04 19.98
C PRO A 525 -17.98 20.50 18.75
N TRP A 526 -18.66 19.36 18.90
CA TRP A 526 -19.46 18.70 17.86
C TRP A 526 -20.58 19.55 17.26
N LEU A 527 -21.03 20.62 17.95
CA LEU A 527 -21.99 21.60 17.42
C LEU A 527 -21.38 22.54 16.36
N GLN A 528 -20.05 22.53 16.24
CA GLN A 528 -19.25 23.49 15.50
C GLN A 528 -18.32 22.81 14.50
N ILE A 529 -17.44 21.90 14.94
CA ILE A 529 -16.50 21.16 14.07
C ILE A 529 -17.09 19.87 13.47
N ALA A 530 -18.38 19.63 13.71
CA ALA A 530 -19.07 18.40 13.36
C ALA A 530 -18.38 17.14 13.92
N TRP A 531 -17.96 16.18 13.10
CA TRP A 531 -17.19 15.02 13.57
C TRP A 531 -15.78 15.37 14.02
N GLY A 532 -15.21 16.47 13.51
CA GLY A 532 -13.86 16.90 13.79
C GLY A 532 -13.13 17.34 12.52
N GLU A 533 -11.83 17.52 12.66
CA GLU A 533 -10.92 17.96 11.61
C GLU A 533 -10.28 16.79 10.88
N LEU A 534 -10.36 16.79 9.55
CA LEU A 534 -9.58 15.92 8.66
C LEU A 534 -8.33 16.68 8.23
N SER A 535 -7.26 16.49 9.01
CA SER A 535 -5.97 17.14 8.84
C SER A 535 -4.92 16.17 8.29
N ALA A 536 -3.99 16.71 7.50
CA ALA A 536 -2.81 16.02 7.00
C ALA A 536 -1.61 16.10 7.95
N VAL A 537 -1.69 16.89 9.04
CA VAL A 537 -0.61 17.06 10.02
C VAL A 537 -0.43 15.75 10.81
N PRO A 538 0.74 15.06 10.74
CA PRO A 538 0.93 13.77 11.38
C PRO A 538 0.67 13.78 12.90
N ALA A 539 1.03 14.88 13.58
CA ALA A 539 0.79 15.04 15.02
C ALA A 539 -0.71 15.06 15.42
N LYS A 540 -1.64 15.28 14.48
CA LYS A 540 -3.09 15.15 14.69
C LYS A 540 -3.60 13.72 14.45
N GLY A 541 -2.76 12.80 13.95
CA GLY A 541 -2.98 11.34 13.92
C GLY A 541 -4.27 10.87 13.27
N VAL A 542 -4.79 11.61 12.26
CA VAL A 542 -6.10 11.29 11.64
C VAL A 542 -6.00 10.02 10.79
N VAL A 543 -4.88 9.82 10.08
CA VAL A 543 -4.66 8.61 9.28
C VAL A 543 -4.59 7.37 10.18
N ASP A 544 -3.76 7.41 11.22
CA ASP A 544 -3.56 6.27 12.13
C ASP A 544 -4.82 5.90 12.91
N SER A 545 -5.53 6.89 13.47
CA SER A 545 -6.81 6.64 14.16
C SER A 545 -7.91 6.14 13.21
N ALA A 546 -7.81 6.37 11.90
CA ALA A 546 -8.75 5.82 10.93
C ALA A 546 -8.42 4.37 10.58
N LEU A 547 -7.13 4.06 10.40
CA LEU A 547 -6.66 2.69 10.18
C LEU A 547 -6.97 1.81 11.40
N ALA A 548 -6.80 2.33 12.62
CA ALA A 548 -7.25 1.69 13.85
C ALA A 548 -8.74 1.32 13.78
N HIS A 549 -9.60 2.26 13.38
CA HIS A 549 -11.04 2.00 13.26
C HIS A 549 -11.41 1.04 12.10
N LEU A 550 -10.55 0.88 11.11
CA LEU A 550 -10.72 -0.13 10.04
C LEU A 550 -10.27 -1.55 10.46
N GLY A 551 -9.68 -1.71 11.65
CA GLY A 551 -9.22 -2.99 12.18
C GLY A 551 -7.70 -3.21 12.14
N PHE A 552 -6.91 -2.23 11.72
CA PHE A 552 -5.45 -2.33 11.80
C PHE A 552 -4.93 -1.95 13.20
N GLN A 553 -3.66 -2.25 13.51
CA GLN A 553 -3.05 -1.79 14.76
C GLN A 553 -3.06 -0.26 14.87
N GLY A 554 -3.45 0.23 16.05
CA GLY A 554 -3.48 1.65 16.42
C GLY A 554 -4.41 1.90 17.60
N GLU A 555 -4.55 3.16 18.03
CA GLU A 555 -5.53 3.55 19.04
C GLU A 555 -6.72 4.30 18.42
N ASP A 556 -7.92 3.76 18.67
CA ASP A 556 -9.20 4.39 18.36
C ASP A 556 -9.33 5.75 19.06
N ARG A 557 -9.82 6.75 18.33
CA ARG A 557 -10.00 8.10 18.86
C ARG A 557 -11.27 8.22 19.69
N VAL A 558 -11.10 8.37 21.00
CA VAL A 558 -12.22 8.56 21.94
C VAL A 558 -12.96 9.88 21.65
N LYS A 559 -14.28 9.79 21.45
CA LYS A 559 -15.18 10.94 21.31
C LYS A 559 -16.22 10.99 22.43
N ASP A 560 -16.60 12.21 22.82
CA ASP A 560 -17.75 12.41 23.71
C ASP A 560 -19.05 11.96 23.03
N LEU A 561 -19.99 11.40 23.82
CA LEU A 561 -21.29 10.92 23.33
C LEU A 561 -22.06 11.93 22.48
N GLY A 562 -21.90 13.23 22.77
CA GLY A 562 -22.55 14.32 22.05
C GLY A 562 -22.19 14.41 20.57
N PHE A 563 -21.03 13.87 20.15
CA PHE A 563 -20.70 13.73 18.72
C PHE A 563 -21.71 12.81 18.02
N CYS A 564 -21.88 11.59 18.54
CA CYS A 564 -22.84 10.64 17.96
C CYS A 564 -24.28 11.17 18.02
N GLU A 565 -24.73 11.60 19.21
CA GLU A 565 -26.10 12.09 19.41
C GLU A 565 -26.47 13.23 18.45
N PHE A 566 -25.57 14.19 18.23
CA PHE A 566 -25.87 15.35 17.38
C PHE A 566 -25.73 15.06 15.89
N GLN A 567 -24.72 14.28 15.48
CA GLN A 567 -24.50 13.98 14.07
C GLN A 567 -25.54 12.99 13.51
N THR A 568 -26.01 12.03 14.32
CA THR A 568 -27.14 11.17 13.95
C THR A 568 -28.42 11.98 13.72
N GLU A 569 -28.77 12.93 14.59
CA GLU A 569 -29.90 13.85 14.34
C GLU A 569 -29.73 14.67 13.05
N LEU A 570 -28.52 15.20 12.80
CA LEU A 570 -28.24 16.00 11.61
C LEU A 570 -28.39 15.17 10.32
N LEU A 571 -27.97 13.91 10.32
CA LEU A 571 -28.13 12.98 9.21
C LEU A 571 -29.61 12.65 8.96
N LEU A 572 -30.38 12.30 10.00
CA LEU A 572 -31.81 12.00 9.88
C LEU A 572 -32.59 13.21 9.33
N GLN A 573 -32.19 14.43 9.71
CA GLN A 573 -32.72 15.67 9.13
C GLN A 573 -32.32 15.85 7.66
N ARG A 574 -31.09 15.50 7.27
CA ARG A 574 -30.66 15.50 5.86
C ARG A 574 -31.45 14.49 5.03
N GLN A 575 -31.60 13.25 5.50
CA GLN A 575 -32.43 12.25 4.83
C GLN A 575 -33.87 12.75 4.65
N THR A 576 -34.49 13.28 5.71
CA THR A 576 -35.85 13.86 5.63
C THR A 576 -35.91 15.01 4.60
N TYR A 577 -34.94 15.92 4.59
CA TYR A 577 -34.94 17.03 3.63
C TYR A 577 -34.74 16.55 2.19
N TRP A 578 -33.71 15.75 1.93
CA TRP A 578 -33.30 15.34 0.60
C TRP A 578 -34.21 14.27 -0.01
N ASN A 579 -34.82 13.39 0.79
CA ASN A 579 -35.75 12.37 0.30
C ASN A 579 -37.18 12.91 0.13
N ASP A 580 -37.70 13.65 1.12
CA ASP A 580 -39.13 14.01 1.16
C ASP A 580 -39.42 15.45 0.74
N ILE A 581 -38.55 16.41 1.07
CA ILE A 581 -38.84 17.86 0.91
C ILE A 581 -38.31 18.38 -0.42
N ALA A 582 -37.02 18.18 -0.71
CA ALA A 582 -36.33 18.71 -1.89
C ALA A 582 -36.99 18.29 -3.24
N PRO A 583 -37.42 17.03 -3.45
CA PRO A 583 -38.19 16.64 -4.64
C PRO A 583 -39.46 17.46 -4.87
N GLN A 584 -40.14 17.87 -3.80
CA GLN A 584 -41.43 18.57 -3.86
C GLN A 584 -41.30 20.08 -4.07
N LEU A 585 -40.10 20.65 -3.87
CA LEU A 585 -39.86 22.08 -4.04
C LEU A 585 -39.71 22.48 -5.53
N PRO A 586 -40.16 23.68 -5.96
CA PRO A 586 -40.00 24.14 -7.34
C PRO A 586 -38.53 24.29 -7.73
N THR A 587 -38.15 23.79 -8.90
CA THR A 587 -36.78 23.88 -9.45
C THR A 587 -36.42 25.32 -9.81
N VAL A 588 -35.27 25.81 -9.35
CA VAL A 588 -34.77 27.16 -9.70
C VAL A 588 -33.29 27.21 -10.13
N THR A 589 -32.50 26.15 -9.88
CA THR A 589 -31.02 26.19 -9.97
C THR A 589 -30.35 25.10 -10.83
N GLY A 590 -31.09 24.15 -11.42
CA GLY A 590 -30.51 23.00 -12.14
C GLY A 590 -30.32 21.76 -11.25
N GLY A 591 -29.62 20.73 -11.73
CA GLY A 591 -29.32 19.50 -10.98
C GLY A 591 -30.40 18.41 -11.03
N GLU A 592 -30.02 17.19 -10.64
CA GLU A 592 -30.87 16.00 -10.70
C GLU A 592 -31.89 15.90 -9.56
N LEU A 593 -32.97 15.16 -9.83
CA LEU A 593 -33.86 14.69 -8.76
C LEU A 593 -33.04 13.85 -7.78
N THR A 594 -33.29 14.07 -6.49
CA THR A 594 -32.59 13.36 -5.43
C THR A 594 -32.95 11.86 -5.50
N GLY A 595 -31.95 11.00 -5.29
CA GLY A 595 -32.23 9.60 -5.02
C GLY A 595 -32.97 9.46 -3.69
N GLN A 596 -33.74 8.38 -3.55
CA GLN A 596 -34.36 8.01 -2.28
C GLN A 596 -33.39 7.12 -1.51
N THR A 597 -33.40 7.13 -0.17
CA THR A 597 -32.73 6.07 0.59
C THR A 597 -33.22 4.69 0.11
N PRO A 598 -32.34 3.69 -0.09
CA PRO A 598 -32.75 2.33 -0.43
C PRO A 598 -33.66 1.71 0.66
N GLU A 599 -34.18 0.50 0.41
CA GLU A 599 -35.05 -0.19 1.38
C GLU A 599 -34.31 -0.50 2.70
N GLU A 600 -33.01 -0.75 2.60
CA GLU A 600 -32.07 -0.78 3.73
C GLU A 600 -31.20 0.49 3.69
N ASP A 601 -31.07 1.20 4.82
CA ASP A 601 -30.24 2.39 4.90
C ASP A 601 -28.75 1.97 4.95
N PRO A 602 -27.91 2.35 3.97
CA PRO A 602 -26.52 1.91 3.94
C PRO A 602 -25.63 2.69 4.91
N PHE A 603 -26.16 3.72 5.58
CA PHE A 603 -25.38 4.52 6.51
C PHE A 603 -25.01 3.72 7.77
N ILE A 604 -23.79 3.93 8.27
CA ILE A 604 -23.28 3.31 9.50
C ILE A 604 -23.45 4.27 10.68
N TYR A 605 -24.47 4.02 11.49
CA TYR A 605 -24.78 4.71 12.73
C TYR A 605 -23.95 4.20 13.91
N CYS A 606 -23.49 5.15 14.71
CA CYS A 606 -22.81 4.96 15.99
C CYS A 606 -23.81 4.70 17.15
N ASP A 607 -23.29 4.29 18.32
CA ASP A 607 -24.11 4.07 19.52
C ASP A 607 -24.67 5.37 20.11
N SER A 608 -26.00 5.45 20.19
CA SER A 608 -26.74 6.62 20.67
C SER A 608 -27.60 6.29 21.88
N MET A 609 -27.55 7.15 22.89
CA MET A 609 -28.42 7.04 24.07
C MET A 609 -29.86 7.54 23.82
N VAL A 610 -30.15 8.10 22.64
CA VAL A 610 -31.45 8.70 22.29
C VAL A 610 -32.38 7.61 21.72
N PRO A 611 -33.48 7.21 22.42
CA PRO A 611 -34.29 6.04 22.01
C PRO A 611 -35.13 6.19 20.73
N THR A 612 -34.95 7.31 20.00
CA THR A 612 -35.58 7.57 18.70
C THR A 612 -34.58 7.51 17.54
N HIS A 613 -33.30 7.30 17.82
CA HIS A 613 -32.29 7.06 16.79
C HIS A 613 -32.32 5.60 16.32
N PRO A 614 -31.80 5.30 15.12
CA PRO A 614 -31.44 3.94 14.73
C PRO A 614 -30.54 3.27 15.77
N GLU A 615 -30.63 1.94 15.87
CA GLU A 615 -29.64 1.16 16.62
C GLU A 615 -28.28 1.19 15.90
N SER A 616 -27.18 1.17 16.65
CA SER A 616 -25.83 1.14 16.08
C SER A 616 -25.63 -0.07 15.17
N ASN A 617 -25.27 0.18 13.92
CA ASN A 617 -24.77 -0.81 12.97
C ASN A 617 -23.28 -0.63 12.65
N ASP A 618 -22.60 0.28 13.35
CA ASP A 618 -21.14 0.30 13.46
C ASP A 618 -20.63 -1.06 13.98
N PRO A 619 -19.82 -1.80 13.20
CA PRO A 619 -19.28 -3.09 13.63
C PRO A 619 -18.27 -2.96 14.77
N GLY A 620 -17.75 -1.75 15.02
CA GLY A 620 -16.61 -1.49 15.88
C GLY A 620 -15.30 -1.92 15.21
N GLY A 621 -14.27 -1.08 15.26
CA GLY A 621 -12.99 -1.27 14.58
C GLY A 621 -12.09 -2.40 15.13
N SER A 622 -12.65 -3.46 15.73
CA SER A 622 -11.90 -4.55 16.38
C SER A 622 -12.47 -5.94 16.06
N GLY A 623 -13.13 -6.11 14.90
CA GLY A 623 -13.73 -7.39 14.51
C GLY A 623 -13.87 -7.67 13.01
N GLN A 624 -13.37 -6.81 12.12
CA GLN A 624 -13.35 -7.07 10.67
C GLN A 624 -12.04 -7.74 10.23
N ILE A 625 -10.92 -7.26 10.78
CA ILE A 625 -9.64 -7.96 10.81
C ILE A 625 -9.61 -8.70 12.16
N GLY A 626 -9.27 -9.99 12.16
CA GLY A 626 -9.27 -10.80 13.38
C GLY A 626 -8.21 -10.30 14.36
N SER A 627 -8.50 -10.30 15.66
CA SER A 627 -7.56 -9.84 16.71
C SER A 627 -6.44 -10.85 17.00
N GLY A 628 -5.89 -11.48 15.95
CA GLY A 628 -4.50 -11.90 15.95
C GLY A 628 -3.73 -10.68 15.48
N ASP A 629 -3.06 -10.00 16.41
CA ASP A 629 -1.93 -9.18 16.04
C ASP A 629 -0.94 -10.12 15.34
N ASN A 630 -0.70 -9.86 14.07
CA ASN A 630 0.43 -10.35 13.30
C ASN A 630 1.20 -9.10 12.91
N ALA A 631 2.20 -8.76 13.71
CA ALA A 631 3.17 -7.75 13.33
C ALA A 631 3.92 -8.23 12.10
N ALA A 632 4.12 -7.37 11.10
CA ALA A 632 4.92 -7.76 9.95
C ALA A 632 6.33 -8.20 10.41
N PRO A 633 6.91 -9.25 9.80
CA PRO A 633 8.27 -9.67 10.12
C PRO A 633 9.25 -8.51 9.92
N VAL A 634 10.32 -8.49 10.69
CA VAL A 634 11.49 -7.66 10.37
C VAL A 634 12.45 -8.51 9.56
N ALA A 635 12.61 -8.19 8.29
CA ALA A 635 13.56 -8.85 7.42
C ALA A 635 14.99 -8.40 7.76
N VAL A 636 15.89 -9.37 7.90
CA VAL A 636 17.33 -9.13 7.99
C VAL A 636 17.98 -10.01 6.92
N LEU A 637 18.93 -9.46 6.16
CA LEU A 637 19.69 -10.21 5.18
C LEU A 637 21.18 -10.00 5.40
N THR A 638 21.93 -11.09 5.45
CA THR A 638 23.40 -11.05 5.58
C THR A 638 24.07 -11.99 4.60
N GLY A 639 25.22 -11.60 4.10
CA GLY A 639 26.06 -12.42 3.22
C GLY A 639 27.46 -11.83 3.00
N PRO A 640 28.28 -12.44 2.13
CA PRO A 640 29.54 -11.84 1.72
C PRO A 640 29.31 -10.59 0.86
N THR A 641 30.17 -9.58 1.01
CA THR A 641 30.12 -8.34 0.20
C THR A 641 31.06 -8.38 -1.01
N VAL A 642 31.94 -9.37 -1.08
CA VAL A 642 32.81 -9.63 -2.23
C VAL A 642 32.92 -11.14 -2.44
N ALA A 643 32.90 -11.59 -3.69
CA ALA A 643 33.17 -12.96 -4.10
C ALA A 643 33.87 -12.99 -5.46
N GLU A 644 34.59 -14.05 -5.79
CA GLU A 644 35.07 -14.28 -7.16
C GLU A 644 33.97 -14.93 -8.03
N ILE A 645 34.05 -14.78 -9.36
CA ILE A 645 33.15 -15.50 -10.29
C ILE A 645 33.16 -17.01 -9.97
N ASN A 646 31.96 -17.59 -9.86
CA ASN A 646 31.67 -18.98 -9.46
C ASN A 646 32.06 -19.36 -8.01
N GLU A 647 32.48 -18.44 -7.16
CA GLU A 647 32.63 -18.69 -5.72
C GLU A 647 31.24 -18.93 -5.09
N GLU A 648 31.15 -19.90 -4.17
CA GLU A 648 29.90 -20.21 -3.47
C GLU A 648 29.68 -19.20 -2.36
N VAL A 649 28.60 -18.44 -2.49
CA VAL A 649 28.20 -17.43 -1.52
C VAL A 649 26.94 -17.90 -0.79
N VAL A 650 26.90 -17.60 0.50
CA VAL A 650 25.76 -17.92 1.37
C VAL A 650 25.11 -16.60 1.75
N PHE A 651 23.83 -16.44 1.40
CA PHE A 651 22.99 -15.38 1.96
C PHE A 651 22.05 -16.01 2.98
N THR A 652 21.92 -15.39 4.15
CA THR A 652 21.08 -15.88 5.23
C THR A 652 20.22 -14.78 5.81
N ALA A 653 18.95 -15.09 5.94
CA ALA A 653 17.91 -14.29 6.58
C ALA A 653 17.49 -14.90 7.93
N ALA A 654 18.35 -15.73 8.53
CA ALA A 654 18.09 -16.39 9.81
C ALA A 654 18.08 -15.43 11.02
N GLU A 655 18.43 -14.16 10.84
CA GLU A 655 18.29 -13.10 11.83
C GLU A 655 16.99 -12.29 11.65
N SER A 656 16.17 -12.58 10.63
CA SER A 656 14.82 -12.03 10.52
C SER A 656 13.98 -12.48 11.69
N THR A 657 13.18 -11.58 12.25
CA THR A 657 12.36 -11.86 13.42
C THR A 657 10.94 -11.42 13.23
N ASP A 658 10.03 -12.29 13.63
CA ASP A 658 8.64 -11.95 13.85
C ASP A 658 8.42 -11.46 15.29
N ALA A 659 7.52 -10.48 15.50
CA ALA A 659 7.28 -9.91 16.83
C ALA A 659 6.32 -10.75 17.68
N ASP A 660 5.41 -11.48 17.04
CA ASP A 660 4.46 -12.41 17.66
C ASP A 660 5.05 -13.83 17.78
N GLY A 661 6.06 -14.12 16.96
CA GLY A 661 6.94 -15.30 17.01
C GLY A 661 6.63 -16.34 15.95
N ASP A 662 5.99 -15.94 14.85
CA ASP A 662 5.47 -16.84 13.83
C ASP A 662 6.53 -17.43 12.89
N SER A 663 6.13 -18.48 12.16
CA SER A 663 7.04 -19.25 11.31
C SER A 663 7.17 -18.63 9.92
N LEU A 664 8.27 -17.93 9.71
CA LEU A 664 8.53 -17.16 8.50
C LEU A 664 8.94 -18.02 7.30
N GLN A 665 8.51 -17.58 6.11
CA GLN A 665 8.96 -18.02 4.80
C GLN A 665 9.87 -16.98 4.17
N TYR A 666 10.79 -17.41 3.32
CA TYR A 666 11.85 -16.61 2.72
C TYR A 666 11.88 -16.87 1.21
N GLY A 667 11.69 -15.82 0.41
CA GLY A 667 11.93 -15.83 -1.04
C GLY A 667 13.07 -14.88 -1.36
N PHE A 668 14.09 -15.35 -2.10
CA PHE A 668 15.26 -14.54 -2.44
C PHE A 668 15.29 -14.18 -3.92
N ASP A 669 15.53 -12.92 -4.26
CA ASP A 669 16.01 -12.47 -5.57
C ASP A 669 17.51 -12.19 -5.43
N LEU A 670 18.33 -12.79 -6.29
CA LEU A 670 19.79 -12.73 -6.17
C LEU A 670 20.41 -11.64 -7.05
N GLY A 671 19.59 -10.85 -7.76
CA GLY A 671 20.02 -9.70 -8.55
C GLY A 671 20.59 -10.04 -9.93
N ASP A 672 20.75 -11.31 -10.26
CA ASP A 672 21.19 -11.80 -11.58
C ASP A 672 20.07 -12.43 -12.42
N GLY A 673 18.82 -12.30 -11.97
CA GLY A 673 17.64 -12.94 -12.53
C GLY A 673 17.28 -14.29 -11.90
N THR A 674 18.10 -14.79 -10.96
CA THR A 674 17.77 -15.97 -10.15
C THR A 674 16.83 -15.57 -9.00
N VAL A 675 15.66 -16.19 -8.93
CA VAL A 675 14.70 -16.04 -7.83
C VAL A 675 14.36 -17.41 -7.22
N THR A 676 14.20 -17.48 -5.89
CA THR A 676 13.69 -18.66 -5.20
C THR A 676 12.21 -18.51 -4.87
N PRO A 677 11.40 -19.59 -4.93
CA PRO A 677 10.08 -19.58 -4.32
C PRO A 677 10.19 -19.42 -2.79
N PRO A 678 9.13 -18.95 -2.11
CA PRO A 678 9.08 -18.91 -0.65
C PRO A 678 9.35 -20.30 -0.03
N SER A 679 10.24 -20.35 0.94
CA SER A 679 10.65 -21.56 1.66
C SER A 679 10.83 -21.28 3.15
N SER A 680 10.71 -22.28 4.02
CA SER A 680 11.09 -22.16 5.44
C SER A 680 12.61 -22.12 5.67
N ASP A 681 13.42 -22.41 4.65
CA ASP A 681 14.87 -22.32 4.72
C ASP A 681 15.33 -20.86 4.58
N ALA A 682 15.67 -20.24 5.72
CA ALA A 682 16.19 -18.87 5.83
C ALA A 682 17.60 -18.68 5.22
N THR A 683 18.04 -19.50 4.28
CA THR A 683 19.41 -19.48 3.73
C THR A 683 19.44 -19.99 2.30
N VAL A 684 20.08 -19.22 1.42
CA VAL A 684 20.26 -19.54 0.01
C VAL A 684 21.75 -19.61 -0.34
N LEU A 685 22.10 -20.60 -1.16
CA LEU A 685 23.43 -20.80 -1.73
C LEU A 685 23.41 -20.30 -3.18
N HIS A 686 24.40 -19.49 -3.58
CA HIS A 686 24.48 -18.98 -4.94
C HIS A 686 25.90 -18.91 -5.49
N ARG A 687 26.01 -18.79 -6.81
CA ARG A 687 27.28 -18.64 -7.56
C ARG A 687 27.06 -17.73 -8.75
N TYR A 688 27.54 -16.49 -8.64
CA TYR A 688 27.48 -15.53 -9.73
C TYR A 688 28.43 -15.90 -10.87
N GLN A 689 27.90 -15.95 -12.10
CA GLN A 689 28.63 -16.40 -13.28
C GLN A 689 29.34 -15.28 -14.04
N GLU A 690 28.94 -14.03 -13.83
CA GLU A 690 29.58 -12.84 -14.39
C GLU A 690 30.14 -11.93 -13.27
N ALA A 691 31.15 -11.12 -13.60
CA ALA A 691 31.63 -10.10 -12.67
C ALA A 691 30.73 -8.86 -12.78
N GLY A 692 30.25 -8.40 -11.63
CA GLY A 692 29.31 -7.29 -11.53
C GLY A 692 28.94 -7.04 -10.07
N ASP A 693 28.26 -5.93 -9.82
CA ASP A 693 27.65 -5.65 -8.52
C ASP A 693 26.20 -6.13 -8.57
N TYR A 694 25.82 -6.99 -7.63
CA TYR A 694 24.48 -7.57 -7.53
C TYR A 694 23.82 -7.13 -6.23
N LEU A 695 22.54 -6.78 -6.31
CA LEU A 695 21.69 -6.51 -5.15
C LEU A 695 20.86 -7.75 -4.86
N VAL A 696 21.15 -8.43 -3.75
CA VAL A 696 20.32 -9.54 -3.26
C VAL A 696 19.21 -8.97 -2.42
N THR A 697 17.98 -9.38 -2.66
CA THR A 697 16.81 -9.03 -1.84
C THR A 697 16.20 -10.32 -1.29
N VAL A 698 15.82 -10.32 -0.02
CA VAL A 698 14.93 -11.34 0.55
C VAL A 698 13.58 -10.70 0.85
N THR A 699 12.51 -11.36 0.44
CA THR A 699 11.16 -11.13 0.95
C THR A 699 10.89 -12.15 2.04
N VAL A 700 10.53 -11.68 3.22
CA VAL A 700 10.18 -12.49 4.37
C VAL A 700 8.68 -12.38 4.58
N THR A 701 7.99 -13.51 4.69
CA THR A 701 6.52 -13.59 4.75
C THR A 701 6.08 -14.45 5.92
N ASP A 702 5.15 -13.97 6.74
CA ASP A 702 4.53 -14.74 7.81
C ASP A 702 3.36 -15.63 7.30
N PRO A 703 2.81 -16.55 8.11
CA PRO A 703 1.69 -17.42 7.71
C PRO A 703 0.37 -16.67 7.45
N GLU A 704 0.22 -15.46 7.99
CA GLU A 704 -0.94 -14.58 7.92
C GLU A 704 -0.90 -13.65 6.69
N GLY A 705 0.26 -13.55 6.02
CA GLY A 705 0.48 -12.89 4.75
C GLY A 705 1.10 -11.49 4.82
N SER A 706 1.56 -11.01 5.98
CA SER A 706 2.36 -9.77 6.01
C SER A 706 3.79 -10.07 5.56
N MET A 707 4.47 -9.02 5.08
CA MET A 707 5.78 -9.15 4.46
C MET A 707 6.68 -7.96 4.76
N ASP A 708 7.98 -8.23 4.80
CA ASP A 708 9.04 -7.22 4.79
C ASP A 708 10.19 -7.68 3.88
N THR A 709 11.06 -6.74 3.48
CA THR A 709 12.16 -6.99 2.55
C THR A 709 13.47 -6.42 3.05
N ALA A 710 14.53 -7.23 3.03
CA ALA A 710 15.89 -6.78 3.31
C ALA A 710 16.79 -6.99 2.09
N SER A 711 17.74 -6.08 1.89
CA SER A 711 18.67 -6.12 0.75
C SER A 711 20.14 -6.17 1.20
N HIS A 712 20.98 -6.86 0.45
CA HIS A 712 22.42 -7.01 0.70
C HIS A 712 23.20 -6.97 -0.63
N SER A 713 24.17 -6.08 -0.74
CA SER A 713 24.98 -5.92 -1.96
C SER A 713 26.23 -6.81 -1.97
N ILE A 714 26.56 -7.36 -3.14
CA ILE A 714 27.77 -8.15 -3.37
C ILE A 714 28.48 -7.74 -4.67
N THR A 715 29.79 -7.47 -4.58
CA THR A 715 30.66 -7.25 -5.74
C THR A 715 31.32 -8.56 -6.15
N VAL A 716 31.11 -8.99 -7.39
CA VAL A 716 31.70 -10.21 -7.94
C VAL A 716 32.89 -9.87 -8.82
N THR A 717 34.08 -10.32 -8.43
CA THR A 717 35.35 -10.02 -9.11
C THR A 717 35.76 -11.11 -10.10
N GLY A 718 36.32 -10.68 -11.25
CA GLY A 718 36.79 -11.57 -12.30
C GLY A 718 38.25 -11.98 -12.13
N GLY A 719 38.48 -13.12 -11.47
CA GLY A 719 39.82 -13.69 -11.27
C GLY A 719 40.51 -14.13 -12.57
N GLU A 720 41.78 -13.75 -12.75
CA GLU A 720 42.56 -14.19 -13.92
C GLU A 720 42.81 -15.72 -13.92
N THR A 721 42.62 -16.31 -15.10
CA THR A 721 42.40 -17.75 -15.33
C THR A 721 43.47 -18.71 -14.81
N GLY A 722 43.01 -19.77 -14.14
CA GLY A 722 43.84 -20.82 -13.51
C GLY A 722 43.75 -22.23 -14.11
N GLY A 723 43.02 -22.44 -15.20
CA GLY A 723 43.16 -23.59 -16.10
C GLY A 723 42.71 -24.98 -15.60
N ASN A 724 41.41 -25.25 -15.69
CA ASN A 724 40.90 -26.49 -16.29
C ASN A 724 39.43 -26.28 -16.69
N GLU A 725 39.17 -26.07 -17.98
CA GLU A 725 37.84 -25.80 -18.54
C GLU A 725 37.24 -27.10 -19.11
N PRO A 726 36.12 -27.61 -18.59
CA PRO A 726 35.22 -28.46 -19.36
C PRO A 726 34.56 -27.56 -20.41
N GLY A 727 34.75 -27.89 -21.70
CA GLY A 727 34.19 -27.06 -22.77
C GLY A 727 32.66 -27.14 -22.83
N PRO A 728 31.96 -26.11 -23.35
CA PRO A 728 30.51 -26.12 -23.48
C PRO A 728 30.06 -27.27 -24.40
N GLY A 729 29.30 -28.22 -23.85
CA GLY A 729 28.71 -29.34 -24.59
C GLY A 729 28.67 -30.71 -23.89
N SER A 730 29.21 -30.85 -22.68
CA SER A 730 29.09 -32.10 -21.89
C SER A 730 27.63 -32.31 -21.45
N SER A 731 27.09 -33.51 -21.70
CA SER A 731 25.74 -33.91 -21.29
C SER A 731 25.81 -34.99 -20.21
N ILE A 732 24.97 -34.83 -19.18
CA ILE A 732 24.78 -35.82 -18.11
C ILE A 732 23.79 -36.86 -18.61
N SER A 733 24.05 -38.14 -18.33
CA SER A 733 23.08 -39.22 -18.49
C SER A 733 22.80 -39.87 -17.12
N ALA A 734 21.56 -39.76 -16.64
CA ALA A 734 21.07 -40.52 -15.50
C ALA A 734 20.60 -41.92 -15.94
N SER A 735 20.81 -42.91 -15.08
CA SER A 735 20.39 -44.30 -15.30
C SER A 735 19.89 -44.86 -13.98
N LEU A 736 18.74 -45.55 -13.98
CA LEU A 736 18.21 -46.25 -12.80
C LEU A 736 17.99 -47.74 -13.12
N ARG A 737 18.39 -48.61 -12.19
CA ARG A 737 17.98 -50.02 -12.13
C ARG A 737 17.33 -50.32 -10.80
N VAL A 738 16.35 -51.22 -10.81
CA VAL A 738 15.76 -51.78 -9.59
C VAL A 738 15.97 -53.29 -9.60
N ASN A 739 16.66 -53.83 -8.60
CA ASN A 739 17.09 -55.23 -8.52
C ASN A 739 17.69 -55.74 -9.86
N ASP A 740 18.68 -55.01 -10.40
CA ASP A 740 19.34 -55.25 -11.70
C ASP A 740 18.44 -55.17 -12.96
N GLN A 741 17.16 -54.80 -12.85
CA GLN A 741 16.25 -54.62 -14.00
C GLN A 741 16.06 -53.13 -14.35
N SER A 742 15.77 -52.83 -15.62
CA SER A 742 15.69 -51.45 -16.16
C SER A 742 14.42 -51.16 -16.97
N GLU A 743 13.36 -51.96 -16.81
CA GLU A 743 12.07 -51.75 -17.51
C GLU A 743 10.87 -52.15 -16.62
N ARG A 744 10.97 -53.24 -15.86
CA ARG A 744 9.90 -53.72 -14.97
C ARG A 744 10.46 -54.59 -13.86
N VAL A 745 9.88 -54.50 -12.66
CA VAL A 745 10.19 -55.38 -11.53
C VAL A 745 8.88 -55.94 -10.98
N GLU A 746 8.82 -57.26 -10.82
CA GLU A 746 7.72 -57.94 -10.13
C GLU A 746 8.25 -58.46 -8.79
N ALA A 747 7.57 -58.08 -7.70
CA ALA A 747 7.94 -58.41 -6.32
C ALA A 747 6.71 -58.91 -5.53
N GLN A 748 6.88 -59.22 -4.24
CA GLN A 748 5.77 -59.63 -3.37
C GLN A 748 5.78 -58.89 -2.04
N ALA A 749 4.65 -58.30 -1.64
CA ALA A 749 4.54 -57.45 -0.45
C ALA A 749 4.65 -58.24 0.87
N PRO A 750 5.32 -57.70 1.91
CA PRO A 750 6.17 -56.51 1.87
C PRO A 750 7.48 -56.78 1.08
N ALA A 751 7.87 -55.83 0.24
CA ALA A 751 8.95 -55.98 -0.73
C ALA A 751 10.04 -54.91 -0.57
N THR A 752 11.20 -55.28 0.01
CA THR A 752 12.40 -54.43 -0.06
C THR A 752 13.07 -54.56 -1.43
N LEU A 753 13.19 -53.44 -2.16
CA LEU A 753 13.84 -53.36 -3.47
C LEU A 753 15.09 -52.48 -3.40
N THR A 754 16.11 -52.82 -4.19
CA THR A 754 17.36 -52.05 -4.29
C THR A 754 17.34 -51.19 -5.55
N PHE A 755 17.55 -49.89 -5.38
CA PHE A 755 17.58 -48.87 -6.43
C PHE A 755 19.05 -48.50 -6.68
N ASP A 756 19.54 -48.72 -7.89
CA ASP A 756 20.94 -48.53 -8.27
C ASP A 756 21.02 -47.52 -9.43
N ALA A 757 21.60 -46.36 -9.14
CA ALA A 757 21.87 -45.27 -10.08
C ALA A 757 23.36 -45.14 -10.45
N SER A 758 24.21 -46.11 -10.07
CA SER A 758 25.67 -46.02 -10.18
C SER A 758 26.23 -46.04 -11.61
N ASP A 759 25.41 -46.41 -12.60
CA ASP A 759 25.73 -46.29 -14.03
C ASP A 759 25.47 -44.88 -14.61
N SER A 760 25.03 -43.91 -13.79
CA SER A 760 24.91 -42.50 -14.19
C SER A 760 26.29 -41.88 -14.45
N ALA A 761 26.43 -41.14 -15.55
CA ALA A 761 27.74 -40.71 -16.06
C ALA A 761 27.66 -39.47 -16.96
N TYR A 762 28.80 -38.79 -17.13
CA TYR A 762 29.02 -37.82 -18.21
C TYR A 762 29.28 -38.53 -19.54
N ALA A 763 28.68 -38.04 -20.63
CA ALA A 763 28.74 -38.68 -21.95
C ALA A 763 30.13 -38.69 -22.61
N ASP A 764 31.08 -37.86 -22.15
CA ASP A 764 32.43 -37.67 -22.68
C ASP A 764 33.57 -38.10 -21.73
N ALA A 765 33.24 -38.45 -20.48
CA ALA A 765 34.05 -39.12 -19.46
C ALA A 765 35.35 -38.43 -18.98
N GLU A 766 35.41 -38.11 -17.68
CA GLU A 766 36.22 -38.86 -16.68
C GLU A 766 36.17 -38.24 -15.26
N GLY A 767 35.16 -38.62 -14.44
CA GLY A 767 35.23 -38.54 -12.97
C GLY A 767 34.70 -37.25 -12.32
N ASN A 768 34.03 -37.29 -11.15
CA ASN A 768 32.78 -37.98 -10.79
C ASN A 768 32.44 -37.61 -9.32
N ALA A 769 31.51 -36.68 -9.12
CA ALA A 769 30.76 -36.52 -7.88
C ALA A 769 29.32 -36.13 -8.26
N PHE A 770 28.37 -37.00 -7.94
CA PHE A 770 26.95 -36.76 -8.16
C PHE A 770 26.19 -36.87 -6.83
N THR A 771 25.22 -35.99 -6.65
CA THR A 771 24.16 -36.11 -5.65
C THR A 771 22.94 -36.72 -6.32
N TYR A 772 22.36 -37.74 -5.67
CA TYR A 772 21.22 -38.50 -6.13
C TYR A 772 20.01 -38.19 -5.25
N GLN A 773 18.83 -38.15 -5.86
CA GLN A 773 17.56 -38.05 -5.15
C GLN A 773 16.57 -39.03 -5.79
N PHE A 774 16.06 -39.97 -5.00
CA PHE A 774 15.23 -41.08 -5.46
C PHE A 774 13.76 -40.80 -5.14
N VAL A 775 12.86 -41.19 -6.05
CA VAL A 775 11.40 -41.14 -5.87
C VAL A 775 10.86 -42.55 -6.02
N PHE A 776 10.13 -43.03 -5.01
CA PHE A 776 9.68 -44.41 -4.91
C PHE A 776 8.22 -44.64 -5.36
N GLY A 777 7.39 -43.59 -5.33
CA GLY A 777 6.09 -43.56 -5.98
C GLY A 777 4.95 -44.29 -5.27
N ASP A 778 5.07 -44.54 -3.96
CA ASP A 778 4.07 -45.18 -3.10
C ASP A 778 3.34 -44.22 -2.11
N GLU A 779 3.68 -42.94 -2.14
CA GLU A 779 3.06 -41.84 -1.36
C GLU A 779 1.93 -41.13 -2.12
N ALA A 780 1.04 -40.43 -1.40
CA ALA A 780 -0.24 -39.93 -1.93
C ALA A 780 -0.18 -38.55 -2.65
N SER A 781 1.01 -38.06 -2.99
CA SER A 781 1.22 -36.85 -3.79
C SER A 781 2.35 -37.09 -4.80
N SER A 782 2.48 -36.24 -5.84
CA SER A 782 3.60 -36.31 -6.79
C SER A 782 4.96 -35.92 -6.17
N GLU A 783 4.96 -35.45 -4.92
CA GLU A 783 6.16 -35.18 -4.14
C GLU A 783 6.16 -36.01 -2.85
N GLU A 784 6.97 -37.07 -2.84
CA GLU A 784 7.87 -37.29 -1.71
C GLU A 784 9.21 -37.81 -2.27
N TYR A 785 10.27 -37.06 -1.99
CA TYR A 785 11.63 -37.39 -2.43
C TYR A 785 12.42 -37.99 -1.28
N SER A 786 13.35 -38.90 -1.56
CA SER A 786 14.41 -39.22 -0.59
C SER A 786 15.18 -37.94 -0.23
N ALA A 787 15.74 -37.87 0.97
CA ALA A 787 16.75 -36.86 1.26
C ALA A 787 17.89 -36.98 0.21
N PRO A 788 18.43 -35.86 -0.31
CA PRO A 788 19.55 -35.89 -1.25
C PRO A 788 20.74 -36.67 -0.68
N THR A 789 21.29 -37.60 -1.46
CA THR A 789 22.34 -38.53 -0.99
C THR A 789 23.49 -38.62 -1.98
N THR A 790 24.69 -38.87 -1.48
CA THR A 790 25.86 -39.22 -2.31
C THR A 790 26.00 -40.73 -2.52
N GLU A 791 25.13 -41.53 -1.91
CA GLU A 791 25.06 -42.97 -2.13
C GLU A 791 24.24 -43.28 -3.39
N ALA A 792 24.93 -43.68 -4.46
CA ALA A 792 24.32 -44.04 -5.75
C ALA A 792 23.46 -45.31 -5.71
N VAL A 793 23.32 -45.98 -4.56
CA VAL A 793 22.54 -47.20 -4.37
C VAL A 793 21.80 -47.12 -3.05
N VAL A 794 20.47 -47.22 -3.08
CA VAL A 794 19.59 -47.16 -1.89
C VAL A 794 18.60 -48.33 -1.87
N THR A 795 17.89 -48.52 -0.76
CA THR A 795 16.84 -49.54 -0.63
C THR A 795 15.57 -48.95 -0.06
N HIS A 796 14.42 -49.32 -0.63
CA HIS A 796 13.09 -48.92 -0.17
C HIS A 796 12.21 -50.16 0.04
N GLU A 797 11.23 -50.09 0.95
CA GLU A 797 10.33 -51.20 1.30
C GLU A 797 8.88 -50.84 0.99
N TYR A 798 8.32 -51.47 -0.05
CA TYR A 798 6.90 -51.35 -0.38
C TYR A 798 6.09 -52.28 0.53
N GLU A 799 5.37 -51.71 1.50
CA GLU A 799 4.54 -52.49 2.44
C GLU A 799 3.25 -53.04 1.81
N ALA A 800 2.72 -52.36 0.79
CA ALA A 800 1.45 -52.68 0.14
C ALA A 800 1.61 -53.35 -1.24
N ALA A 801 0.54 -54.00 -1.71
CA ALA A 801 0.43 -54.48 -3.08
C ALA A 801 -0.08 -53.34 -3.98
N GLY A 802 0.61 -53.10 -5.10
CA GLY A 802 0.34 -51.93 -5.94
C GLY A 802 1.17 -51.92 -7.22
N THR A 803 0.92 -50.88 -8.02
CA THR A 803 1.68 -50.59 -9.24
C THR A 803 2.31 -49.21 -9.07
N TYR A 804 3.62 -49.19 -8.82
CA TYR A 804 4.36 -47.99 -8.50
C TYR A 804 5.29 -47.59 -9.65
N THR A 805 5.58 -46.29 -9.75
CA THR A 805 6.47 -45.71 -10.74
C THR A 805 7.59 -44.96 -10.02
N ALA A 806 8.82 -45.41 -10.19
CA ALA A 806 9.99 -44.86 -9.50
C ALA A 806 11.03 -44.31 -10.48
N TYR A 807 11.72 -43.23 -10.08
CA TYR A 807 12.76 -42.56 -10.87
C TYR A 807 13.86 -41.96 -9.96
N VAL A 808 14.92 -41.41 -10.58
CA VAL A 808 16.05 -40.79 -9.87
C VAL A 808 16.50 -39.50 -10.55
N ILE A 809 16.77 -38.48 -9.74
CA ILE A 809 17.36 -37.20 -10.14
C ILE A 809 18.85 -37.25 -9.81
N VAL A 810 19.70 -36.73 -10.70
CA VAL A 810 21.17 -36.75 -10.57
C VAL A 810 21.71 -35.35 -10.86
N VAL A 811 22.43 -34.77 -9.89
CA VAL A 811 23.01 -33.41 -9.95
C VAL A 811 24.52 -33.50 -9.72
N ASP A 812 25.32 -32.70 -10.44
CA ASP A 812 26.78 -32.68 -10.28
C ASP A 812 27.30 -31.57 -9.36
N GLU A 813 28.61 -31.59 -9.08
CA GLU A 813 29.27 -30.59 -8.22
C GLU A 813 29.35 -29.17 -8.81
N PHE A 814 28.84 -28.96 -10.04
CA PHE A 814 28.87 -27.68 -10.75
C PHE A 814 27.46 -27.15 -11.14
N GLY A 815 26.39 -27.89 -10.82
CA GLY A 815 25.00 -27.47 -11.07
C GLY A 815 24.55 -27.45 -12.53
N ASN A 816 25.24 -28.12 -13.45
CA ASN A 816 24.94 -28.01 -14.88
C ASN A 816 23.77 -28.90 -15.33
N SER A 817 22.73 -28.30 -15.92
CA SER A 817 21.73 -28.99 -16.76
C SER A 817 21.48 -28.20 -18.06
N ALA A 818 22.12 -28.65 -19.15
CA ALA A 818 22.03 -27.97 -20.45
C ALA A 818 20.88 -28.53 -21.31
N GLU A 819 19.88 -27.69 -21.58
CA GLU A 819 18.75 -27.91 -22.51
C GLU A 819 17.95 -29.23 -22.31
N SER A 820 17.42 -29.42 -21.10
CA SER A 820 16.23 -30.22 -20.84
C SER A 820 15.37 -29.54 -19.77
N ASN A 821 14.05 -29.44 -20.00
CA ASN A 821 13.11 -29.19 -18.91
C ASN A 821 13.01 -30.48 -18.10
N GLU A 822 13.24 -30.41 -16.79
CA GLU A 822 13.37 -31.59 -15.92
C GLU A 822 14.48 -32.56 -16.37
N VAL A 823 14.85 -33.49 -15.48
CA VAL A 823 15.36 -34.80 -15.93
C VAL A 823 14.17 -35.77 -15.91
N MET A 824 13.24 -35.55 -16.84
CA MET A 824 12.27 -36.57 -17.26
C MET A 824 12.99 -37.64 -18.09
N ILE A 825 13.90 -38.38 -17.43
CA ILE A 825 14.23 -39.74 -17.86
C ILE A 825 13.26 -40.66 -17.12
N GLU A 826 12.07 -40.80 -17.70
CA GLU A 826 11.23 -41.96 -17.46
C GLU A 826 11.97 -43.22 -17.93
N THR A 827 12.79 -43.79 -17.04
CA THR A 827 12.82 -45.24 -16.92
C THR A 827 11.71 -45.59 -15.94
N THR A 828 10.46 -45.58 -16.41
CA THR A 828 9.32 -46.06 -15.63
C THR A 828 9.47 -47.57 -15.44
N ILE A 829 10.17 -47.95 -14.38
CA ILE A 829 10.13 -49.31 -13.90
C ILE A 829 8.76 -49.46 -13.25
N LEU A 830 7.87 -50.15 -13.96
CA LEU A 830 6.59 -50.54 -13.40
C LEU A 830 6.90 -51.53 -12.26
N ILE A 831 6.78 -51.10 -11.01
CA ILE A 831 6.97 -51.99 -9.87
C ILE A 831 5.62 -52.64 -9.58
N THR A 832 5.46 -53.89 -10.01
CA THR A 832 4.27 -54.69 -9.69
C THR A 832 4.55 -55.48 -8.41
N VAL A 833 4.17 -54.93 -7.27
CA VAL A 833 4.21 -55.67 -6.01
C VAL A 833 2.91 -56.45 -5.87
N GLY A 834 2.96 -57.76 -6.09
CA GLY A 834 1.80 -58.63 -5.85
C GLY A 834 1.72 -59.07 -4.39
N GLY A 835 0.55 -59.50 -3.94
CA GLY A 835 0.41 -60.18 -2.66
C GLY A 835 -0.92 -60.92 -2.62
N ASP A 836 -1.33 -61.35 -1.43
CA ASP A 836 -2.75 -61.56 -1.19
C ASP A 836 -3.38 -60.15 -1.12
N ASN A 837 -3.70 -59.57 -2.28
CA ASN A 837 -4.11 -58.17 -2.41
C ASN A 837 -5.37 -57.91 -1.56
N GLY A 838 -5.26 -57.05 -0.55
CA GLY A 838 -6.44 -56.42 0.05
C GLY A 838 -7.06 -55.39 -0.88
N THR A 839 -8.24 -54.91 -0.49
CA THR A 839 -8.85 -53.71 -1.08
C THR A 839 -8.02 -52.46 -0.78
N VAL A 840 -8.01 -51.51 -1.71
CA VAL A 840 -7.31 -50.22 -1.61
C VAL A 840 -8.29 -49.10 -1.97
N ALA A 841 -8.36 -48.07 -1.11
CA ALA A 841 -9.15 -46.87 -1.32
C ALA A 841 -8.27 -45.75 -1.89
N GLN A 842 -8.78 -45.02 -2.88
CA GLN A 842 -8.23 -43.77 -3.36
C GLN A 842 -9.37 -42.76 -3.49
N LEU A 843 -9.16 -41.52 -3.05
CA LEU A 843 -10.17 -40.47 -3.03
C LEU A 843 -9.59 -39.17 -3.58
N THR A 844 -10.29 -38.55 -4.52
CA THR A 844 -10.03 -37.20 -5.00
C THR A 844 -11.27 -36.31 -4.80
N VAL A 845 -11.05 -34.99 -4.71
CA VAL A 845 -12.10 -33.96 -4.60
C VAL A 845 -11.83 -32.86 -5.63
N ASP A 846 -12.87 -32.23 -6.16
CA ASP A 846 -12.74 -31.12 -7.12
C ASP A 846 -12.55 -29.76 -6.45
N GLU A 847 -13.23 -29.52 -5.33
CA GLU A 847 -13.19 -28.28 -4.54
C GLU A 847 -12.78 -28.56 -3.08
N THR A 848 -11.72 -27.91 -2.59
CA THR A 848 -11.24 -28.06 -1.21
C THR A 848 -11.68 -26.92 -0.29
N SER A 849 -12.22 -25.81 -0.83
CA SER A 849 -12.74 -24.71 -0.03
C SER A 849 -13.83 -23.89 -0.73
N GLY A 850 -14.65 -23.17 0.05
CA GLY A 850 -15.64 -22.22 -0.48
C GLY A 850 -16.85 -21.99 0.45
N PRO A 851 -17.78 -21.08 0.11
CA PRO A 851 -18.90 -20.69 0.99
C PRO A 851 -20.02 -21.73 1.04
N ALA A 852 -20.63 -21.94 2.22
CA ALA A 852 -21.85 -22.75 2.36
C ALA A 852 -23.04 -22.12 1.58
N PRO A 853 -23.81 -22.82 0.75
CA PRO A 853 -23.71 -24.23 0.39
C PRO A 853 -22.56 -24.50 -0.59
N LEU A 854 -21.48 -25.14 -0.11
CA LEU A 854 -20.37 -25.56 -0.95
C LEU A 854 -20.69 -26.92 -1.55
N GLN A 855 -20.79 -26.99 -2.88
CA GLN A 855 -20.96 -28.27 -3.59
C GLN A 855 -19.59 -28.84 -3.94
N VAL A 856 -19.32 -30.08 -3.52
CA VAL A 856 -18.06 -30.80 -3.79
C VAL A 856 -18.39 -32.14 -4.46
N VAL A 857 -17.62 -32.51 -5.48
CA VAL A 857 -17.61 -33.83 -6.12
C VAL A 857 -16.44 -34.64 -5.59
N PHE A 858 -16.76 -35.81 -5.05
CA PHE A 858 -15.83 -36.82 -4.56
C PHE A 858 -15.73 -37.93 -5.60
N ASP A 859 -14.52 -38.28 -6.00
CA ASP A 859 -14.25 -39.34 -6.98
C ASP A 859 -13.33 -40.40 -6.36
N GLY A 860 -13.85 -41.63 -6.29
CA GLY A 860 -13.19 -42.81 -5.78
C GLY A 860 -12.82 -43.84 -6.86
N SER A 861 -13.03 -43.52 -8.15
CA SER A 861 -12.93 -44.45 -9.29
C SER A 861 -11.56 -45.09 -9.51
N GLN A 862 -10.51 -44.54 -8.89
CA GLN A 862 -9.15 -45.10 -8.89
C GLN A 862 -8.92 -46.14 -7.79
N SER A 863 -9.89 -46.37 -6.89
CA SER A 863 -9.86 -47.46 -5.91
C SER A 863 -9.86 -48.84 -6.61
N PHE A 864 -9.15 -49.82 -6.03
CA PHE A 864 -9.06 -51.17 -6.61
C PHE A 864 -8.97 -52.27 -5.55
N THR A 865 -8.96 -53.53 -6.00
CA THR A 865 -8.91 -54.72 -5.14
C THR A 865 -8.15 -55.86 -5.83
N SER A 866 -8.19 -57.08 -5.28
CA SER A 866 -7.50 -58.27 -5.78
C SER A 866 -7.89 -58.64 -7.21
N GLU A 867 -6.94 -59.24 -7.95
CA GLU A 867 -7.23 -59.77 -9.29
C GLU A 867 -8.26 -60.91 -9.22
N GLY A 868 -9.50 -60.61 -9.62
CA GLY A 868 -10.64 -61.54 -9.57
C GLY A 868 -11.75 -61.13 -8.61
N GLU A 869 -11.46 -60.23 -7.67
CA GLU A 869 -12.45 -59.55 -6.85
C GLU A 869 -12.88 -58.22 -7.51
N THR A 870 -13.96 -57.62 -7.01
CA THR A 870 -14.48 -56.32 -7.47
C THR A 870 -14.85 -55.47 -6.28
N ILE A 871 -14.66 -54.15 -6.34
CA ILE A 871 -15.28 -53.26 -5.37
C ILE A 871 -16.80 -53.38 -5.52
N THR A 872 -17.45 -53.74 -4.42
CA THR A 872 -18.90 -53.95 -4.34
C THR A 872 -19.63 -52.79 -3.69
N GLU A 873 -18.93 -51.95 -2.93
CA GLU A 873 -19.48 -50.78 -2.26
C GLU A 873 -18.42 -49.68 -2.11
N TYR A 874 -18.83 -48.43 -2.37
CA TYR A 874 -18.16 -47.19 -2.02
C TYR A 874 -19.03 -46.50 -0.95
N CYS A 875 -18.44 -46.12 0.18
CA CYS A 875 -19.09 -45.43 1.29
C CYS A 875 -18.38 -44.09 1.54
N PHE A 876 -19.01 -43.00 1.14
CA PHE A 876 -18.52 -41.64 1.41
C PHE A 876 -19.11 -41.12 2.72
N ASP A 877 -18.26 -40.84 3.71
CA ASP A 877 -18.59 -40.07 4.92
C ASP A 877 -18.11 -38.63 4.72
N PHE A 878 -18.96 -37.65 5.03
CA PHE A 878 -18.68 -36.23 4.78
C PHE A 878 -18.26 -35.46 6.04
N ASP A 879 -18.18 -36.12 7.19
CA ASP A 879 -17.76 -35.57 8.50
C ASP A 879 -18.67 -34.45 9.07
N ASP A 880 -19.87 -34.26 8.52
CA ASP A 880 -20.85 -33.28 9.02
C ASP A 880 -21.86 -33.83 10.06
N GLY A 881 -21.77 -35.14 10.33
CA GLY A 881 -22.61 -35.88 11.27
C GLY A 881 -23.87 -36.52 10.66
N GLU A 882 -24.10 -36.38 9.35
CA GLU A 882 -25.08 -37.19 8.62
C GLU A 882 -24.58 -38.62 8.39
N ALA A 883 -25.45 -39.50 7.86
CA ALA A 883 -25.09 -40.89 7.61
C ALA A 883 -24.28 -41.05 6.29
N PRO A 884 -23.20 -41.87 6.27
CA PRO A 884 -22.41 -42.10 5.06
C PRO A 884 -23.24 -42.57 3.85
N GLN A 885 -22.91 -42.05 2.67
CA GLN A 885 -23.52 -42.47 1.41
C GLN A 885 -22.81 -43.70 0.87
N CYS A 886 -23.39 -44.87 1.14
CA CYS A 886 -22.93 -46.16 0.63
C CYS A 886 -23.69 -46.60 -0.63
N GLY A 887 -22.97 -47.03 -1.67
CA GLY A 887 -23.55 -47.50 -2.93
C GLY A 887 -22.53 -48.14 -3.89
N THR A 888 -22.93 -48.39 -5.13
CA THR A 888 -22.05 -48.94 -6.19
C THR A 888 -21.46 -47.88 -7.11
N GLU A 889 -21.86 -46.62 -6.95
CA GLU A 889 -21.32 -45.51 -7.71
C GLU A 889 -19.97 -45.10 -7.09
N ASP A 890 -18.96 -44.92 -7.93
CA ASP A 890 -17.59 -44.54 -7.58
C ASP A 890 -17.42 -43.03 -7.41
N THR A 891 -18.46 -42.24 -7.65
CA THR A 891 -18.48 -40.78 -7.44
C THR A 891 -19.68 -40.37 -6.59
N ALA A 892 -19.51 -39.33 -5.77
CA ALA A 892 -20.57 -38.70 -4.99
C ALA A 892 -20.51 -37.18 -5.10
N THR A 893 -21.66 -36.52 -5.10
CA THR A 893 -21.75 -35.04 -5.01
C THR A 893 -22.42 -34.67 -3.71
N TYR A 894 -21.74 -33.88 -2.88
CA TYR A 894 -22.24 -33.42 -1.59
C TYR A 894 -22.37 -31.90 -1.54
N VAL A 895 -23.22 -31.40 -0.63
CA VAL A 895 -23.44 -29.96 -0.45
C VAL A 895 -23.33 -29.63 1.04
N TYR A 896 -22.21 -29.02 1.43
CA TYR A 896 -22.00 -28.55 2.79
C TYR A 896 -22.78 -27.26 3.05
N THR A 897 -23.96 -27.41 3.66
CA THR A 897 -24.88 -26.29 3.97
C THR A 897 -24.54 -25.54 5.26
N ARG A 898 -23.51 -25.98 6.00
CA ARG A 898 -23.08 -25.37 7.26
C ARG A 898 -21.60 -25.01 7.17
N PRO A 899 -21.18 -23.90 7.80
CA PRO A 899 -19.76 -23.54 7.86
C PRO A 899 -19.02 -24.45 8.85
N GLY A 900 -17.79 -24.81 8.52
CA GLY A 900 -16.96 -25.72 9.29
C GLY A 900 -15.78 -26.27 8.49
N SER A 901 -14.81 -26.85 9.20
CA SER A 901 -13.80 -27.72 8.62
C SER A 901 -14.27 -29.17 8.72
N TYR A 902 -14.12 -29.92 7.64
CA TYR A 902 -14.60 -31.30 7.49
C TYR A 902 -13.47 -32.19 6.98
N GLU A 903 -13.35 -33.41 7.53
CA GLU A 903 -12.40 -34.45 7.10
C GLU A 903 -13.14 -35.62 6.41
N PRO A 904 -13.72 -35.41 5.21
CA PRO A 904 -14.45 -36.45 4.49
C PRO A 904 -13.57 -37.67 4.18
N SER A 905 -14.20 -38.85 4.20
CA SER A 905 -13.53 -40.12 3.96
C SER A 905 -14.31 -41.03 3.01
N LEU A 906 -13.57 -41.80 2.21
CA LEU A 906 -14.11 -42.87 1.39
C LEU A 906 -13.67 -44.20 1.97
N MET A 907 -14.62 -45.05 2.35
CA MET A 907 -14.37 -46.47 2.60
C MET A 907 -14.87 -47.29 1.42
N VAL A 908 -14.04 -48.16 0.85
CA VAL A 908 -14.44 -49.14 -0.18
C VAL A 908 -14.48 -50.55 0.40
N THR A 909 -15.42 -51.36 -0.08
CA THR A 909 -15.62 -52.77 0.30
C THR A 909 -15.62 -53.65 -0.95
N ALA A 910 -14.73 -54.64 -1.03
CA ALA A 910 -14.73 -55.62 -2.13
C ALA A 910 -15.58 -56.86 -1.89
N SER A 911 -15.74 -57.67 -2.95
CA SER A 911 -16.53 -58.89 -2.96
C SER A 911 -16.05 -60.02 -2.04
N ASP A 912 -14.83 -59.89 -1.49
CA ASP A 912 -14.28 -60.76 -0.44
C ASP A 912 -14.54 -60.26 0.99
N GLU A 913 -15.33 -59.18 1.14
CA GLU A 913 -15.61 -58.44 2.38
C GLU A 913 -14.41 -57.67 2.96
N SER A 914 -13.29 -57.52 2.23
CA SER A 914 -12.17 -56.66 2.65
C SER A 914 -12.48 -55.17 2.43
N THR A 915 -11.98 -54.31 3.33
CA THR A 915 -12.23 -52.86 3.31
C THR A 915 -10.96 -52.02 3.40
N ALA A 916 -10.96 -50.85 2.78
CA ALA A 916 -9.92 -49.82 2.95
C ALA A 916 -10.54 -48.43 3.03
N THR A 917 -9.80 -47.45 3.55
CA THR A 917 -10.27 -46.07 3.75
C THR A 917 -9.24 -45.04 3.30
N ALA A 918 -9.69 -44.02 2.56
CA ALA A 918 -8.95 -42.82 2.20
C ALA A 918 -9.64 -41.58 2.78
N LYS A 919 -8.93 -40.45 2.90
CA LYS A 919 -9.41 -39.20 3.49
C LYS A 919 -9.01 -37.98 2.66
N ALA A 920 -9.78 -36.91 2.78
CA ALA A 920 -9.50 -35.58 2.24
C ALA A 920 -9.91 -34.50 3.27
N THR A 921 -9.64 -33.23 2.98
CA THR A 921 -9.98 -32.08 3.83
C THR A 921 -10.78 -31.06 3.02
N VAL A 922 -11.89 -30.55 3.58
CA VAL A 922 -12.74 -29.54 2.94
C VAL A 922 -13.08 -28.43 3.95
N SER A 923 -12.88 -27.17 3.57
CA SER A 923 -13.12 -25.98 4.41
C SER A 923 -14.29 -25.14 3.90
N VAL A 924 -15.34 -25.00 4.72
CA VAL A 924 -16.61 -24.40 4.29
C VAL A 924 -16.88 -23.09 5.03
N GLY A 925 -16.96 -22.00 4.27
CA GLY A 925 -17.16 -20.63 4.76
C GLY A 925 -18.61 -20.27 5.12
N GLY A 926 -18.78 -19.17 5.86
CA GLY A 926 -20.07 -18.70 6.35
C GLY A 926 -20.83 -17.77 5.40
N THR A 927 -21.99 -18.20 4.88
CA THR A 927 -22.97 -17.26 4.30
C THR A 927 -23.89 -16.67 5.34
N GLY A 928 -23.92 -15.33 5.42
CA GLY A 928 -24.94 -14.60 6.16
C GLY A 928 -26.29 -14.57 5.45
N SER A 929 -27.12 -15.61 5.57
CA SER A 929 -28.58 -15.46 5.44
C SER A 929 -29.36 -16.57 6.15
N ASN A 930 -30.47 -16.21 6.79
CA ASN A 930 -31.25 -17.07 7.67
C ASN A 930 -32.51 -17.61 6.95
N PRO A 931 -32.71 -18.93 6.78
CA PRO A 931 -33.87 -19.47 6.06
C PRO A 931 -35.18 -19.31 6.85
N GLY A 932 -36.13 -18.54 6.31
CA GLY A 932 -37.40 -18.25 6.97
C GLY A 932 -38.29 -19.47 7.23
N THR A 933 -38.82 -19.58 8.46
CA THR A 933 -39.89 -20.54 8.82
C THR A 933 -41.28 -19.98 8.44
N PRO A 934 -42.28 -20.82 8.09
CA PRO A 934 -43.37 -20.36 7.23
C PRO A 934 -44.53 -19.62 7.92
N SER A 935 -45.17 -18.77 7.11
CA SER A 935 -46.22 -17.82 7.46
C SER A 935 -47.53 -18.38 8.04
N GLN A 936 -48.14 -17.63 8.96
CA GLN A 936 -49.59 -17.58 9.18
C GLN A 936 -50.09 -16.11 9.19
N PRO A 937 -51.36 -15.84 8.82
CA PRO A 937 -51.68 -14.63 8.05
C PRO A 937 -52.22 -13.43 8.83
N ALA A 938 -52.16 -12.28 8.15
CA ALA A 938 -52.54 -10.94 8.55
C ALA A 938 -53.91 -10.76 9.25
N ALA A 939 -53.97 -9.78 10.14
CA ALA A 939 -55.21 -9.09 10.54
C ALA A 939 -55.13 -7.61 10.14
N SER A 940 -56.14 -7.12 9.41
CA SER A 940 -56.21 -5.76 8.90
C SER A 940 -56.95 -4.81 9.84
N THR A 941 -56.51 -3.54 9.88
CA THR A 941 -57.34 -2.30 9.87
C THR A 941 -56.37 -1.16 9.58
N GLY A 942 -56.49 -0.40 8.48
CA GLY A 942 -57.51 0.65 8.31
C GLY A 942 -57.06 1.91 9.08
N GLY A 943 -56.61 3.00 8.48
CA GLY A 943 -57.12 3.66 7.27
C GLY A 943 -57.83 4.96 7.70
N GLY A 944 -57.20 6.12 7.51
CA GLY A 944 -57.68 7.39 8.08
C GLY A 944 -57.01 8.63 7.52
N SER A 945 -57.52 9.14 6.40
CA SER A 945 -57.04 10.36 5.73
C SER A 945 -57.52 11.65 6.43
N GLY A 946 -56.70 12.70 6.44
CA GLY A 946 -57.09 14.05 6.89
C GLY A 946 -55.87 14.97 7.14
N ALA A 947 -55.28 15.60 6.13
CA ALA A 947 -55.73 16.85 5.48
C ALA A 947 -55.42 18.16 6.24
N LEU A 948 -54.48 18.92 5.68
CA LEU A 948 -54.35 20.39 5.68
C LEU A 948 -54.02 21.13 6.99
N GLY A 949 -52.81 21.71 7.00
CA GLY A 949 -52.66 23.16 7.22
C GLY A 949 -51.88 23.57 8.46
N GLY A 950 -50.70 24.15 8.27
CA GLY A 950 -49.92 24.76 9.35
C GLY A 950 -48.47 25.04 8.98
N LEU A 951 -48.24 26.06 8.15
CA LEU A 951 -46.89 26.61 7.99
C LEU A 951 -46.49 27.26 9.32
N LEU A 952 -45.60 26.60 10.08
CA LEU A 952 -45.15 27.04 11.40
C LEU A 952 -43.63 26.94 11.49
N LEU A 953 -42.99 28.06 11.12
CA LEU A 953 -41.71 28.45 11.72
C LEU A 953 -41.89 28.49 13.25
N LEU A 954 -41.12 27.71 14.00
CA LEU A 954 -40.71 28.00 15.38
C LEU A 954 -39.34 27.31 15.65
N PRO A 955 -38.53 27.83 16.59
CA PRO A 955 -37.10 27.52 16.68
C PRO A 955 -36.74 26.58 17.84
N LEU A 956 -35.44 26.23 17.85
CA LEU A 956 -34.67 25.51 18.89
C LEU A 956 -34.96 24.00 18.95
#